data_AF-A0A7R9J034-F1
#
_entry.id   AF-A0A7R9J034-F1
#
_cell.length_a   1.000
_cell.length_b   1.000
_cell.length_c   1.000
_cell.angle_alpha   90.00
_cell.angle_beta   90.00
_cell.angle_gamma   90.00
#
_symmetry.space_group_name_H-M   'P 1'
#
loop_
_entity.id
_entity.type
_entity.pdbx_description
1 polymer ?
#
loop_
_entity_poly.entity_id
_entity_poly.type
_entity_poly.pdbx_seq_one_letter_code
_entity_poly.pdbx_strand_id
1 'polypeptide(L)'
;MLPRSYGFVKLLYQNANVVSPEPVFVLHFVLPTKRVRVDPTTSSLERNFITPVRAMSDFLLKPTDLEGLRKTKRRSPYENEPPITVYWRKDVETKAIEVWGSQEKLRSEIDQRDIEWKRHQQIHPTEIRTSISPSSAVELNTTSAFANYAIEADIFTVKRRLRDFRREQRSKPEVIEDKGLFGSSGRVVLTAVAINGCNFLFKLFAWLYTGSHSMFSECIHSLADTINQLILAFGIHKSVQRADPDHPYGYTNMKHVSSLISGVGIFCVGSGLSFYHGVTGILHPAEMQSFFWAFFILGGSLVSEGATLLVAVNSIRKGASTNSMTFMEYVLRGHDPSVNVVLMEDFAAVIGVGVAATCMGLTSYLGSPIPDAMGSLFVGGILGGVASFIIYTNVAALVGRSIPQERLDKINSELESDVMIRAIHDVKGIDMGNSLVRYKAELDFDGRELTRSYLDKQDLNLLLEEVKAMNDINELEGFMLKHGENIVDMMGAEIDRIELKLREKPPPVHPTEIRTSISPSSAVELNTTGALANYAGSNLNTPYQDLNPDILVIRRPVLHESDALDNSANETCPVASAINGFRDSYVLVGAEGYFGRLFSHATPRLSPSHPTSPKIGFRLAFDSSKGLKVNHLQLIPPGIEPRYLSHQQATPTRGNIPSVKDVTMGVLVGNDPPTVGWNDVGFHGSNQIPTPNIDALAYSGLILNNYYTPAICTPSRSALMTGRHPTSNGMQHTVLYGAEPRGLPLSEKLLPQYLKALGYATHIVGKWHLGHFQKEYTPTYRGFDSHLGLWTGHHDYFDHTAQEGNYWGLDMRRGLEPAWDLHGQYSTDVFTNEAVKLIDSHNFSRPLFLYLAHAAVHSSNPYNPLPAPDIVVAKYAHLQDYTRQRFAGVLHKLDESVGKVVAALQNRGLLQNSIVVFTTDNGGPAAGFNINAASNWPLRGVKNTLWEGGVRGAALIWSPRLVKSGRVASQLFHMTDWLPTLYSAAGGDLSHLGDIDGLNAWESLSQDSPSNRTQVLHNIDDEYGNAALTVDDWKIVKVYPHLLGERVEELPSVHPTEIRTSDLPVIGSLVYCESSALDHAATEAGTSYQGQWDSWYGPSGRENSSHSYDIDQVLGSMTGRALTSLHRAATPAQILALRTQAEVHCDPEVSEMISPPHQPCKPLEASCLFNIKVDPCEKRNLASSYPDILRHLEQTLSKINTTVVPPSNLALDARADPNLWDHTWTNFGDHRILSNTLI
;
A
#
# COMPACT_ATOMS: atom_id res chain seq x y z
N MET A 1 -83.62 11.10 0.57
CA MET A 1 -84.07 12.46 0.95
C MET A 1 -83.08 13.49 0.40
N LEU A 2 -83.46 14.77 0.30
CA LEU A 2 -82.66 15.93 -0.16
C LEU A 2 -82.06 16.69 1.07
N PRO A 3 -81.52 17.96 1.05
CA PRO A 3 -81.12 18.91 -0.04
C PRO A 3 -79.81 19.79 0.22
N ARG A 4 -79.44 20.67 -0.75
CA ARG A 4 -78.95 22.10 -0.62
C ARG A 4 -77.56 22.47 0.01
N SER A 5 -76.96 23.70 -0.10
CA SER A 5 -76.90 24.78 -1.16
C SER A 5 -76.08 26.07 -0.77
N TYR A 6 -75.36 26.70 -1.74
CA TYR A 6 -75.05 28.16 -1.98
C TYR A 6 -74.71 29.22 -0.86
N GLY A 7 -73.63 30.05 -1.06
CA GLY A 7 -73.74 31.52 -1.36
C GLY A 7 -73.26 32.70 -0.43
N PHE A 8 -72.23 33.48 -0.88
CA PHE A 8 -72.23 34.96 -1.21
C PHE A 8 -72.06 36.18 -0.21
N VAL A 9 -71.43 37.30 -0.70
CA VAL A 9 -71.43 38.77 -0.27
C VAL A 9 -70.26 39.39 0.62
N LYS A 10 -70.21 40.75 0.77
CA LYS A 10 -69.02 41.69 0.82
C LYS A 10 -69.36 43.11 1.42
N LEU A 11 -68.35 44.02 1.59
CA LEU A 11 -68.34 45.53 1.39
C LEU A 11 -68.67 46.61 2.52
N LEU A 12 -67.74 47.57 2.85
CA LEU A 12 -67.81 49.09 2.64
C LEU A 12 -67.05 50.12 3.57
N TYR A 13 -66.67 51.28 2.97
CA TYR A 13 -66.45 52.71 3.41
C TYR A 13 -65.17 53.29 4.15
N GLN A 14 -65.10 54.64 4.33
CA GLN A 14 -63.87 55.50 4.22
C GLN A 14 -63.73 56.75 5.18
N ASN A 15 -62.50 57.30 5.27
CA ASN A 15 -62.04 58.73 5.33
C ASN A 15 -61.85 59.58 6.64
N ALA A 16 -60.83 60.47 6.57
CA ALA A 16 -60.53 61.73 7.33
C ALA A 16 -59.37 61.76 8.39
N ASN A 17 -58.83 62.96 8.69
CA ASN A 17 -57.43 63.22 9.15
C ASN A 17 -57.27 64.11 10.42
N VAL A 18 -56.02 64.13 10.97
CA VAL A 18 -55.22 65.28 11.55
C VAL A 18 -54.61 65.06 12.97
N VAL A 19 -53.37 65.55 13.16
CA VAL A 19 -52.45 65.54 14.36
C VAL A 19 -51.65 64.24 14.63
N SER A 20 -50.41 64.40 15.13
CA SER A 20 -49.38 63.39 15.45
C SER A 20 -48.81 63.64 16.89
N PRO A 21 -47.98 62.76 17.54
CA PRO A 21 -46.66 62.35 17.04
C PRO A 21 -46.22 60.87 17.25
N GLU A 22 -45.34 60.42 16.35
CA GLU A 22 -44.29 59.39 16.50
C GLU A 22 -44.64 57.89 16.77
N PRO A 23 -43.74 56.94 16.41
CA PRO A 23 -44.19 55.72 15.73
C PRO A 23 -44.17 54.43 16.58
N VAL A 24 -45.12 53.54 16.27
CA VAL A 24 -45.10 52.12 16.63
C VAL A 24 -45.24 51.29 15.35
N PHE A 25 -44.28 50.41 15.08
CA PHE A 25 -44.28 49.57 13.88
C PHE A 25 -45.29 48.42 13.99
N VAL A 26 -46.01 48.15 12.90
CA VAL A 26 -46.98 47.04 12.78
C VAL A 26 -46.40 45.96 11.87
N LEU A 27 -46.37 44.70 12.34
CA LEU A 27 -46.06 43.55 11.48
C LEU A 27 -47.24 43.22 10.56
N HIS A 28 -46.95 43.07 9.26
CA HIS A 28 -47.88 42.44 8.33
C HIS A 28 -47.79 40.90 8.44
N PHE A 29 -48.90 40.26 8.81
CA PHE A 29 -49.01 38.79 8.70
C PHE A 29 -49.09 38.37 7.23
N VAL A 30 -48.14 37.54 6.80
CA VAL A 30 -48.20 36.83 5.51
C VAL A 30 -48.84 35.47 5.74
N LEU A 31 -49.86 35.12 4.95
CA LEU A 31 -50.50 33.79 5.01
C LEU A 31 -49.52 32.72 4.50
N PRO A 32 -49.38 31.57 5.18
CA PRO A 32 -48.42 30.54 4.79
C PRO A 32 -48.78 29.92 3.43
N THR A 33 -47.78 29.82 2.55
CA THR A 33 -47.92 29.16 1.25
C THR A 33 -48.15 27.66 1.41
N LYS A 34 -49.04 27.09 0.61
CA LYS A 34 -49.42 25.67 0.69
C LYS A 34 -48.23 24.79 0.28
N ARG A 35 -47.71 24.00 1.23
CA ARG A 35 -46.52 23.14 1.06
C ARG A 35 -46.67 22.17 -0.12
N VAL A 36 -45.64 22.12 -0.96
CA VAL A 36 -45.47 21.08 -2.00
C VAL A 36 -44.86 19.84 -1.34
N ARG A 37 -45.48 18.68 -1.58
CA ARG A 37 -44.99 17.35 -1.14
C ARG A 37 -44.13 16.72 -2.22
N VAL A 38 -43.25 15.79 -1.83
CA VAL A 38 -42.48 14.98 -2.79
C VAL A 38 -43.32 13.79 -3.25
N ASP A 39 -43.35 13.53 -4.56
CA ASP A 39 -43.88 12.29 -5.13
C ASP A 39 -42.72 11.43 -5.65
N PRO A 40 -42.33 10.36 -4.93
CA PRO A 40 -41.21 9.49 -5.32
C PRO A 40 -41.53 8.57 -6.53
N THR A 41 -42.73 8.65 -7.11
CA THR A 41 -43.10 7.90 -8.32
C THR A 41 -43.02 8.73 -9.61
N THR A 42 -42.89 10.06 -9.49
CA THR A 42 -42.77 10.96 -10.64
C THR A 42 -41.32 11.02 -11.12
N SER A 43 -41.05 10.57 -12.35
CA SER A 43 -39.75 10.79 -12.99
C SER A 43 -39.59 12.25 -13.43
N SER A 44 -38.43 12.85 -13.18
CA SER A 44 -38.18 14.25 -13.49
C SER A 44 -36.71 14.51 -13.80
N LEU A 45 -36.44 14.92 -15.05
CA LEU A 45 -35.10 15.33 -15.50
C LEU A 45 -34.84 16.84 -15.33
N GLU A 46 -35.84 17.61 -14.86
CA GLU A 46 -35.78 19.08 -14.83
C GLU A 46 -34.68 19.67 -13.94
N ARG A 47 -34.11 18.85 -13.04
CA ARG A 47 -33.07 19.25 -12.07
C ARG A 47 -31.77 18.49 -12.23
N ASN A 48 -31.67 17.66 -13.27
CA ASN A 48 -30.47 16.88 -13.54
C ASN A 48 -29.39 17.79 -14.13
N PHE A 49 -28.17 17.61 -13.64
CA PHE A 49 -27.02 18.38 -14.08
C PHE A 49 -26.18 17.58 -15.07
N ILE A 50 -25.70 18.25 -16.12
CA ILE A 50 -24.85 17.63 -17.14
C ILE A 50 -23.48 18.34 -17.18
N THR A 51 -22.41 17.56 -17.26
CA THR A 51 -21.04 18.10 -17.36
C THR A 51 -20.81 18.74 -18.73
N PRO A 52 -19.80 19.61 -18.91
CA PRO A 52 -19.57 20.27 -20.20
C PRO A 52 -19.18 19.24 -21.26
N VAL A 53 -18.38 18.24 -20.86
CA VAL A 53 -18.02 17.09 -21.68
C VAL A 53 -19.27 16.32 -22.11
N ARG A 54 -20.18 15.97 -21.17
CA ARG A 54 -21.45 15.32 -21.52
C ARG A 54 -22.42 16.22 -22.29
N ALA A 55 -22.34 17.54 -22.21
CA ALA A 55 -23.14 18.43 -23.03
C ALA A 55 -22.60 18.53 -24.49
N MET A 56 -21.28 18.42 -24.66
CA MET A 56 -20.63 18.41 -25.97
C MET A 56 -20.72 17.03 -26.65
N SER A 57 -20.56 15.93 -25.90
CA SER A 57 -20.84 14.58 -26.39
C SER A 57 -22.34 14.39 -26.55
N ASP A 58 -23.10 14.34 -25.44
CA ASP A 58 -24.49 13.88 -25.38
C ASP A 58 -25.53 14.86 -25.98
N PHE A 59 -25.10 15.96 -26.61
CA PHE A 59 -25.95 16.83 -27.44
C PHE A 59 -25.27 17.42 -28.70
N LEU A 60 -24.06 16.97 -29.08
CA LEU A 60 -23.26 17.50 -30.20
C LEU A 60 -23.05 19.04 -30.22
N LEU A 61 -23.13 19.70 -29.07
CA LEU A 61 -22.94 21.15 -28.96
C LEU A 61 -21.45 21.54 -28.95
N LYS A 62 -21.14 22.72 -29.48
CA LYS A 62 -19.79 23.32 -29.41
C LYS A 62 -19.59 24.05 -28.09
N PRO A 63 -18.34 24.33 -27.65
CA PRO A 63 -18.09 25.14 -26.46
C PRO A 63 -18.78 26.50 -26.49
N THR A 64 -18.82 27.14 -27.67
CA THR A 64 -19.51 28.42 -27.94
C THR A 64 -21.02 28.36 -27.71
N ASP A 65 -21.64 27.19 -27.92
CA ASP A 65 -23.09 27.03 -27.83
C ASP A 65 -23.53 26.89 -26.36
N LEU A 66 -22.59 26.55 -25.47
CA LEU A 66 -22.76 26.52 -24.02
C LEU A 66 -22.53 27.90 -23.36
N GLU A 67 -22.02 28.89 -24.10
CA GLU A 67 -21.86 30.25 -23.60
C GLU A 67 -23.24 30.92 -23.43
N GLY A 68 -23.44 31.55 -22.28
CA GLY A 68 -24.74 32.12 -21.88
C GLY A 68 -25.75 31.13 -21.26
N LEU A 69 -25.54 29.81 -21.36
CA LEU A 69 -26.39 28.84 -20.66
C LEU A 69 -26.20 28.90 -19.14
N ARG A 70 -27.26 28.58 -18.37
CA ARG A 70 -27.20 28.59 -16.90
C ARG A 70 -26.31 27.46 -16.41
N LYS A 71 -25.20 27.84 -15.79
CA LYS A 71 -24.20 26.95 -15.20
C LYS A 71 -24.09 27.11 -13.69
N THR A 72 -23.77 26.03 -12.99
CA THR A 72 -23.50 26.00 -11.55
C THR A 72 -22.29 25.12 -11.27
N LYS A 73 -21.72 25.20 -10.07
CA LYS A 73 -20.61 24.33 -9.65
C LYS A 73 -21.12 23.21 -8.73
N ARG A 74 -20.59 22.00 -8.89
CA ARG A 74 -20.87 20.81 -8.06
C ARG A 74 -19.57 20.19 -7.58
N ARG A 75 -19.57 19.53 -6.42
CA ARG A 75 -18.44 18.68 -5.99
C ARG A 75 -18.17 17.66 -7.10
N SER A 76 -16.90 17.35 -7.37
CA SER A 76 -16.56 16.22 -8.24
C SER A 76 -16.94 14.89 -7.56
N PRO A 77 -17.23 13.80 -8.30
CA PRO A 77 -17.19 12.44 -7.76
C PRO A 77 -15.90 12.14 -6.96
N TYR A 78 -14.76 12.66 -7.40
CA TYR A 78 -13.49 12.47 -6.72
C TYR A 78 -13.34 13.50 -5.60
N GLU A 79 -13.15 13.03 -4.36
CA GLU A 79 -13.32 13.84 -3.15
C GLU A 79 -12.43 15.08 -3.04
N ASN A 80 -11.31 15.10 -3.78
CA ASN A 80 -10.29 16.16 -3.81
C ASN A 80 -10.30 17.02 -5.10
N GLU A 81 -11.21 16.77 -6.07
CA GLU A 81 -11.25 17.55 -7.32
C GLU A 81 -12.04 18.87 -7.17
N PRO A 82 -11.62 19.95 -7.87
CA PRO A 82 -12.28 21.26 -7.78
C PRO A 82 -13.72 21.19 -8.33
N PRO A 83 -14.66 22.00 -7.79
CA PRO A 83 -16.07 21.89 -8.15
C PRO A 83 -16.35 22.04 -9.66
N ILE A 84 -16.68 20.91 -10.29
CA ILE A 84 -17.00 20.76 -11.71
C ILE A 84 -18.15 21.71 -12.09
N THR A 85 -17.95 22.45 -13.19
CA THR A 85 -18.98 23.35 -13.72
C THR A 85 -19.96 22.54 -14.57
N VAL A 86 -21.23 22.55 -14.20
CA VAL A 86 -22.29 21.76 -14.85
C VAL A 86 -23.44 22.67 -15.29
N TYR A 87 -24.13 22.25 -16.35
CA TYR A 87 -25.28 22.95 -16.91
C TYR A 87 -26.59 22.25 -16.51
N TRP A 88 -27.71 22.97 -16.53
CA TRP A 88 -29.02 22.34 -16.39
C TRP A 88 -29.33 21.54 -17.66
N ARG A 89 -29.60 20.23 -17.56
CA ARG A 89 -29.84 19.37 -18.73
C ARG A 89 -30.93 19.94 -19.65
N LYS A 90 -32.03 20.45 -19.09
CA LYS A 90 -33.14 21.10 -19.81
C LYS A 90 -32.72 22.31 -20.66
N ASP A 91 -31.73 23.09 -20.22
CA ASP A 91 -31.23 24.25 -20.98
C ASP A 91 -30.33 23.79 -22.14
N VAL A 92 -29.53 22.75 -21.91
CA VAL A 92 -28.68 22.10 -22.93
C VAL A 92 -29.55 21.44 -24.01
N GLU A 93 -30.60 20.70 -23.62
CA GLU A 93 -31.60 20.12 -24.52
C GLU A 93 -32.28 21.20 -25.39
N THR A 94 -32.68 22.32 -24.76
CA THR A 94 -33.30 23.45 -25.49
C THR A 94 -32.31 24.05 -26.51
N LYS A 95 -31.05 24.21 -26.14
CA LYS A 95 -30.00 24.73 -27.03
C LYS A 95 -29.68 23.76 -28.18
N ALA A 96 -29.68 22.45 -27.91
CA ALA A 96 -29.49 21.43 -28.94
C ALA A 96 -30.60 21.48 -30.00
N ILE A 97 -31.85 21.67 -29.58
CA ILE A 97 -32.99 21.84 -30.50
C ILE A 97 -32.87 23.15 -31.31
N GLU A 98 -32.35 24.23 -30.72
CA GLU A 98 -32.06 25.49 -31.44
C GLU A 98 -30.98 25.31 -32.53
N VAL A 99 -29.88 24.61 -32.22
CA VAL A 99 -28.74 24.39 -33.13
C VAL A 99 -29.08 23.41 -34.26
N TRP A 100 -29.77 22.32 -33.95
CA TRP A 100 -30.03 21.22 -34.90
C TRP A 100 -31.42 21.30 -35.57
N GLY A 101 -32.33 22.14 -35.05
CA GLY A 101 -33.66 22.42 -35.60
C GLY A 101 -34.76 21.45 -35.19
N SER A 102 -34.44 20.19 -34.84
CA SER A 102 -35.37 19.27 -34.18
C SER A 102 -34.63 18.15 -33.44
N GLN A 103 -35.30 17.54 -32.45
CA GLN A 103 -34.79 16.39 -31.69
C GLN A 103 -34.61 15.13 -32.57
N GLU A 104 -35.23 15.08 -33.74
CA GLU A 104 -35.11 13.98 -34.71
C GLU A 104 -33.92 14.19 -35.65
N LYS A 105 -33.69 15.44 -36.08
CA LYS A 105 -32.52 15.78 -36.91
C LYS A 105 -31.22 15.69 -36.11
N LEU A 106 -31.25 16.05 -34.82
CA LEU A 106 -30.19 15.75 -33.86
C LEU A 106 -29.84 14.25 -33.93
N ARG A 107 -30.79 13.36 -33.60
CA ARG A 107 -30.64 11.89 -33.68
C ARG A 107 -30.07 11.37 -35.01
N SER A 108 -30.47 11.93 -36.14
CA SER A 108 -29.97 11.47 -37.45
C SER A 108 -28.48 11.73 -37.66
N GLU A 109 -27.98 12.91 -37.26
CA GLU A 109 -26.56 13.28 -37.40
C GLU A 109 -25.67 12.44 -36.47
N ILE A 110 -26.25 12.11 -35.32
CA ILE A 110 -25.75 11.27 -34.24
C ILE A 110 -25.53 9.82 -34.70
N ASP A 111 -26.57 9.19 -35.25
CA ASP A 111 -26.48 7.81 -35.75
C ASP A 111 -25.47 7.72 -36.91
N GLN A 112 -25.39 8.76 -37.77
CA GLN A 112 -24.35 8.85 -38.80
C GLN A 112 -22.93 8.90 -38.19
N ARG A 113 -22.69 9.76 -37.19
CA ARG A 113 -21.39 9.85 -36.52
C ARG A 113 -21.00 8.57 -35.81
N ASP A 114 -21.92 7.90 -35.14
CA ASP A 114 -21.64 6.66 -34.41
C ASP A 114 -21.40 5.47 -35.38
N ILE A 115 -21.98 5.50 -36.59
CA ILE A 115 -21.67 4.57 -37.70
C ILE A 115 -20.29 4.88 -38.32
N GLU A 116 -19.97 6.16 -38.55
CA GLU A 116 -18.69 6.59 -39.12
C GLU A 116 -17.52 6.33 -38.17
N TRP A 117 -17.73 6.55 -36.87
CA TRP A 117 -16.81 6.18 -35.79
C TRP A 117 -16.56 4.66 -35.76
N LYS A 118 -17.60 3.82 -35.86
CA LYS A 118 -17.46 2.35 -35.93
C LYS A 118 -16.70 1.88 -37.18
N ARG A 119 -16.73 2.63 -38.29
CA ARG A 119 -15.84 2.38 -39.44
C ARG A 119 -14.40 2.78 -39.15
N HIS A 120 -14.18 3.94 -38.52
CA HIS A 120 -12.84 4.38 -38.12
C HIS A 120 -12.19 3.38 -37.15
N GLN A 121 -12.92 2.85 -36.16
CA GLN A 121 -12.40 1.85 -35.22
C GLN A 121 -11.99 0.50 -35.86
N GLN A 122 -12.49 0.17 -37.07
CA GLN A 122 -12.04 -1.01 -37.81
C GLN A 122 -10.76 -0.77 -38.63
N ILE A 123 -10.30 0.48 -38.74
CA ILE A 123 -9.14 0.89 -39.57
C ILE A 123 -8.01 1.46 -38.71
N HIS A 124 -8.32 2.21 -37.64
CA HIS A 124 -7.36 2.68 -36.64
C HIS A 124 -7.93 2.57 -35.21
N PRO A 125 -7.22 1.94 -34.25
CA PRO A 125 -7.68 1.76 -32.87
C PRO A 125 -7.45 3.00 -31.99
N THR A 126 -7.76 4.20 -32.52
CA THR A 126 -7.50 5.49 -31.88
C THR A 126 -8.69 6.44 -32.04
N GLU A 127 -8.94 7.22 -30.99
CA GLU A 127 -9.89 8.35 -30.89
C GLU A 127 -11.38 8.05 -30.58
N ILE A 128 -11.73 8.30 -29.31
CA ILE A 128 -12.90 9.07 -28.81
C ILE A 128 -14.34 8.69 -29.26
N ARG A 129 -15.04 8.06 -28.31
CA ARG A 129 -16.49 7.85 -28.06
C ARG A 129 -17.56 8.77 -28.72
N THR A 130 -18.75 8.16 -28.86
CA THR A 130 -20.15 8.70 -28.67
C THR A 130 -20.79 9.49 -29.83
N SER A 131 -22.12 9.46 -30.03
CA SER A 131 -23.15 9.82 -29.03
C SER A 131 -24.63 9.67 -29.51
N ILE A 132 -25.58 9.26 -28.62
CA ILE A 132 -27.03 9.66 -28.47
C ILE A 132 -28.24 8.84 -29.04
N SER A 133 -29.34 8.88 -28.28
CA SER A 133 -30.68 8.24 -28.42
C SER A 133 -31.80 9.33 -28.56
N PRO A 134 -33.13 9.23 -28.21
CA PRO A 134 -33.98 8.15 -27.64
C PRO A 134 -35.18 7.83 -28.61
N SER A 135 -36.47 7.58 -28.31
CA SER A 135 -37.37 7.94 -27.18
C SER A 135 -38.76 7.26 -27.21
N SER A 136 -39.48 7.42 -26.08
CA SER A 136 -40.96 7.51 -25.90
C SER A 136 -41.87 6.28 -26.16
N ALA A 137 -42.92 5.99 -25.36
CA ALA A 137 -43.36 6.50 -24.03
C ALA A 137 -44.58 5.68 -23.47
N VAL A 138 -45.13 6.12 -22.31
CA VAL A 138 -46.52 5.91 -21.76
C VAL A 138 -46.68 4.91 -20.57
N GLU A 139 -47.65 5.23 -19.69
CA GLU A 139 -47.86 4.75 -18.30
C GLU A 139 -49.14 3.89 -18.12
N LEU A 140 -49.38 3.35 -16.90
CA LEU A 140 -50.62 3.58 -16.11
C LEU A 140 -50.53 3.08 -14.65
N ASN A 141 -51.58 3.30 -13.82
CA ASN A 141 -51.50 3.53 -12.36
C ASN A 141 -52.58 2.79 -11.52
N THR A 142 -52.72 3.09 -10.20
CA THR A 142 -53.81 2.80 -9.21
C THR A 142 -53.71 1.57 -8.28
N THR A 143 -54.21 1.53 -7.02
CA THR A 143 -54.30 2.51 -5.87
C THR A 143 -54.80 1.83 -4.55
N SER A 144 -54.49 2.44 -3.38
CA SER A 144 -55.31 2.46 -2.12
C SER A 144 -55.37 1.20 -1.20
N ALA A 145 -55.77 1.23 0.09
CA ALA A 145 -55.65 2.23 1.19
C ALA A 145 -56.19 1.64 2.55
N PHE A 146 -56.04 2.38 3.67
CA PHE A 146 -56.65 2.19 5.02
C PHE A 146 -56.12 1.02 5.89
N ALA A 147 -56.08 1.09 7.23
CA ALA A 147 -56.39 2.17 8.19
C ALA A 147 -55.57 2.03 9.52
N ASN A 148 -55.59 3.09 10.34
CA ASN A 148 -54.84 3.20 11.61
C ASN A 148 -55.67 2.81 12.84
N TYR A 149 -55.02 2.37 13.93
CA TYR A 149 -54.92 3.17 15.18
C TYR A 149 -53.73 2.72 16.03
N ALA A 150 -53.30 3.54 17.00
CA ALA A 150 -52.05 3.40 17.75
C ALA A 150 -52.23 3.44 19.28
N ILE A 151 -51.10 3.50 20.01
CA ILE A 151 -50.83 3.53 21.48
C ILE A 151 -50.27 2.20 22.03
N GLU A 152 -49.06 2.15 22.61
CA GLU A 152 -47.88 3.00 22.43
C GLU A 152 -46.60 2.28 22.93
N ALA A 153 -45.43 2.74 22.48
CA ALA A 153 -44.08 2.30 22.89
C ALA A 153 -43.63 0.83 22.62
N ASP A 154 -42.31 0.69 22.50
CA ASP A 154 -41.43 -0.48 22.74
C ASP A 154 -41.69 -1.85 22.06
N ILE A 155 -42.69 -2.01 21.19
CA ILE A 155 -42.89 -3.25 20.42
C ILE A 155 -42.60 -3.11 18.92
N PHE A 156 -42.60 -1.89 18.39
CA PHE A 156 -42.60 -1.67 16.94
C PHE A 156 -41.25 -1.95 16.27
N THR A 157 -40.13 -1.54 16.87
CA THR A 157 -38.77 -1.68 16.30
C THR A 157 -38.38 -3.16 16.14
N VAL A 158 -38.63 -3.96 17.16
CA VAL A 158 -38.35 -5.41 17.16
C VAL A 158 -39.29 -6.16 16.21
N LYS A 159 -40.60 -5.83 16.19
CA LYS A 159 -41.56 -6.41 15.22
C LYS A 159 -41.45 -5.82 13.81
N ARG A 160 -40.65 -4.79 13.58
CA ARG A 160 -40.25 -4.29 12.26
C ARG A 160 -39.11 -5.17 11.73
N ARG A 161 -37.96 -5.23 12.44
CA ARG A 161 -36.85 -6.15 12.09
C ARG A 161 -37.32 -7.60 11.89
N LEU A 162 -38.13 -8.16 12.78
CA LEU A 162 -38.67 -9.53 12.63
C LEU A 162 -39.70 -9.71 11.50
N ARG A 163 -40.30 -8.62 11.00
CA ARG A 163 -41.24 -8.65 9.86
C ARG A 163 -40.50 -8.48 8.55
N ASP A 164 -39.49 -7.63 8.53
CA ASP A 164 -38.65 -7.35 7.36
C ASP A 164 -37.74 -8.56 7.08
N PHE A 165 -37.14 -9.17 8.11
CA PHE A 165 -36.43 -10.47 8.02
C PHE A 165 -37.35 -11.62 7.55
N ARG A 166 -38.64 -11.60 7.92
CA ARG A 166 -39.67 -12.52 7.39
C ARG A 166 -40.16 -12.15 5.99
N ARG A 167 -39.92 -10.92 5.54
CA ARG A 167 -40.23 -10.44 4.19
C ARG A 167 -39.12 -10.90 3.25
N GLU A 168 -37.85 -10.71 3.62
CA GLU A 168 -36.67 -11.28 2.93
C GLU A 168 -36.77 -12.81 2.79
N GLN A 169 -37.18 -13.53 3.85
CA GLN A 169 -37.41 -14.98 3.76
C GLN A 169 -38.62 -15.39 2.89
N ARG A 170 -39.55 -14.48 2.57
CA ARG A 170 -40.73 -14.74 1.72
C ARG A 170 -40.63 -14.16 0.31
N SER A 171 -39.81 -13.14 0.08
CA SER A 171 -39.51 -12.58 -1.24
C SER A 171 -38.33 -13.30 -1.90
N LYS A 172 -38.32 -14.63 -1.80
CA LYS A 172 -37.61 -15.44 -2.79
C LYS A 172 -38.50 -15.50 -4.03
N PRO A 173 -38.03 -15.07 -5.21
CA PRO A 173 -38.61 -15.53 -6.46
C PRO A 173 -38.55 -17.07 -6.51
N GLU A 174 -39.41 -17.69 -7.33
CA GLU A 174 -39.17 -19.08 -7.73
C GLU A 174 -37.92 -19.13 -8.61
N VAL A 175 -36.76 -19.31 -7.97
CA VAL A 175 -35.48 -19.49 -8.66
C VAL A 175 -35.58 -20.77 -9.48
N ILE A 176 -35.45 -20.63 -10.80
CA ILE A 176 -35.49 -21.71 -11.78
C ILE A 176 -34.47 -22.78 -11.36
N GLU A 177 -34.91 -24.03 -11.20
CA GLU A 177 -34.02 -25.15 -10.91
C GLU A 177 -33.08 -25.40 -12.11
N ASP A 178 -31.86 -24.86 -12.04
CA ASP A 178 -30.80 -25.18 -13.00
C ASP A 178 -30.37 -26.65 -12.79
N LYS A 179 -30.69 -27.51 -13.76
CA LYS A 179 -30.79 -28.97 -13.55
C LYS A 179 -29.45 -29.71 -13.45
N GLY A 180 -28.34 -28.98 -13.42
CA GLY A 180 -26.99 -29.52 -13.26
C GLY A 180 -26.67 -30.66 -14.23
N LEU A 181 -26.23 -31.80 -13.69
CA LEU A 181 -25.92 -33.01 -14.46
C LEU A 181 -27.13 -33.57 -15.25
N PHE A 182 -28.37 -33.31 -14.81
CA PHE A 182 -29.59 -33.71 -15.53
C PHE A 182 -30.09 -32.65 -16.52
N GLY A 183 -29.43 -31.48 -16.59
CA GLY A 183 -29.66 -30.44 -17.59
C GLY A 183 -29.18 -30.83 -18.99
N SER A 184 -29.37 -29.93 -19.97
CA SER A 184 -28.95 -30.17 -21.36
C SER A 184 -27.45 -30.44 -21.45
N SER A 185 -26.63 -29.59 -20.83
CA SER A 185 -25.16 -29.64 -20.91
C SER A 185 -24.60 -30.86 -20.18
N GLY A 186 -25.09 -31.14 -18.97
CA GLY A 186 -24.70 -32.33 -18.19
C GLY A 186 -25.00 -33.65 -18.90
N ARG A 187 -26.13 -33.73 -19.61
CA ARG A 187 -26.48 -34.91 -20.41
C ARG A 187 -25.59 -35.11 -21.65
N VAL A 188 -25.07 -34.03 -22.25
CA VAL A 188 -24.07 -34.15 -23.34
C VAL A 188 -22.78 -34.73 -22.79
N VAL A 189 -22.21 -34.12 -21.74
CA VAL A 189 -20.96 -34.56 -21.12
C VAL A 189 -21.05 -36.02 -20.63
N LEU A 190 -22.14 -36.39 -19.93
CA LEU A 190 -22.31 -37.76 -19.44
C LEU A 190 -22.47 -38.81 -20.56
N THR A 191 -22.99 -38.40 -21.73
CA THR A 191 -23.06 -39.28 -22.91
C THR A 191 -21.68 -39.50 -23.52
N ALA A 192 -20.86 -38.45 -23.57
CA ALA A 192 -19.49 -38.52 -24.07
C ALA A 192 -18.58 -39.40 -23.17
N VAL A 193 -18.64 -39.23 -21.83
CA VAL A 193 -17.88 -40.08 -20.87
C VAL A 193 -18.06 -41.58 -21.14
N ALA A 194 -19.30 -42.01 -21.42
CA ALA A 194 -19.61 -43.41 -21.66
C ALA A 194 -19.07 -43.93 -23.01
N ILE A 195 -19.06 -43.08 -24.04
CA ILE A 195 -18.61 -43.44 -25.39
C ILE A 195 -17.08 -43.38 -25.50
N ASN A 196 -16.47 -42.26 -25.10
CA ASN A 196 -15.03 -42.04 -25.23
C ASN A 196 -14.27 -42.99 -24.29
N GLY A 197 -14.84 -43.34 -23.13
CA GLY A 197 -14.32 -44.40 -22.25
C GLY A 197 -14.35 -45.81 -22.85
N CYS A 198 -15.35 -46.12 -23.71
CA CYS A 198 -15.36 -47.38 -24.45
C CYS A 198 -14.33 -47.35 -25.59
N ASN A 199 -14.22 -46.24 -26.33
CA ASN A 199 -13.23 -46.08 -27.38
C ASN A 199 -11.80 -46.19 -26.84
N PHE A 200 -11.50 -45.57 -25.69
CA PHE A 200 -10.23 -45.75 -24.98
C PHE A 200 -9.90 -47.23 -24.76
N LEU A 201 -10.83 -48.02 -24.20
CA LEU A 201 -10.59 -49.45 -23.95
C LEU A 201 -10.31 -50.23 -25.25
N PHE A 202 -11.06 -49.98 -26.33
CA PHE A 202 -10.81 -50.66 -27.61
C PHE A 202 -9.49 -50.21 -28.27
N LYS A 203 -9.19 -48.90 -28.29
CA LYS A 203 -7.91 -48.35 -28.79
C LYS A 203 -6.72 -48.87 -27.99
N LEU A 204 -6.85 -49.03 -26.67
CA LEU A 204 -5.83 -49.60 -25.78
C LEU A 204 -5.49 -51.05 -26.17
N PHE A 205 -6.50 -51.90 -26.37
CA PHE A 205 -6.26 -53.27 -26.83
C PHE A 205 -5.70 -53.33 -28.26
N ALA A 206 -6.12 -52.41 -29.14
CA ALA A 206 -5.57 -52.30 -30.50
C ALA A 206 -4.08 -51.90 -30.49
N TRP A 207 -3.69 -50.94 -29.64
CA TRP A 207 -2.30 -50.54 -29.46
C TRP A 207 -1.46 -51.70 -28.90
N LEU A 208 -1.88 -52.30 -27.78
CA LEU A 208 -1.16 -53.42 -27.14
C LEU A 208 -0.97 -54.63 -28.07
N TYR A 209 -1.84 -54.82 -29.06
CA TYR A 209 -1.72 -55.86 -30.08
C TYR A 209 -0.80 -55.48 -31.26
N THR A 210 -0.75 -54.20 -31.65
CA THR A 210 -0.05 -53.76 -32.88
C THR A 210 1.33 -53.15 -32.66
N GLY A 211 1.54 -52.46 -31.52
CA GLY A 211 2.70 -51.62 -31.25
C GLY A 211 2.67 -50.24 -31.93
N SER A 212 1.62 -49.88 -32.67
CA SER A 212 1.54 -48.63 -33.47
C SER A 212 1.60 -47.36 -32.63
N HIS A 213 2.43 -46.41 -33.06
CA HIS A 213 2.58 -45.08 -32.48
C HIS A 213 1.39 -44.18 -32.80
N SER A 214 0.78 -44.30 -33.99
CA SER A 214 -0.48 -43.61 -34.29
C SER A 214 -1.64 -44.13 -33.41
N MET A 215 -1.74 -45.45 -33.22
CA MET A 215 -2.77 -46.05 -32.35
C MET A 215 -2.51 -45.72 -30.87
N PHE A 216 -1.26 -45.60 -30.43
CA PHE A 216 -0.94 -45.08 -29.10
C PHE A 216 -1.45 -43.66 -28.90
N SER A 217 -1.16 -42.75 -29.85
CA SER A 217 -1.59 -41.36 -29.76
C SER A 217 -3.12 -41.25 -29.70
N GLU A 218 -3.83 -42.01 -30.55
CA GLU A 218 -5.29 -42.12 -30.52
C GLU A 218 -5.85 -42.76 -29.23
N CYS A 219 -5.12 -43.70 -28.62
CA CYS A 219 -5.48 -44.25 -27.32
C CYS A 219 -5.32 -43.21 -26.19
N ILE A 220 -4.25 -42.42 -26.22
CA ILE A 220 -4.02 -41.34 -25.25
C ILE A 220 -5.01 -40.18 -25.45
N HIS A 221 -5.43 -39.91 -26.69
CA HIS A 221 -6.50 -38.97 -27.04
C HIS A 221 -7.79 -39.31 -26.27
N SER A 222 -8.36 -40.50 -26.51
CA SER A 222 -9.61 -40.92 -25.86
C SER A 222 -9.47 -41.11 -24.34
N LEU A 223 -8.26 -41.39 -23.83
CA LEU A 223 -7.99 -41.37 -22.39
C LEU A 223 -8.09 -39.96 -21.81
N ALA A 224 -7.47 -38.97 -22.47
CA ALA A 224 -7.55 -37.57 -22.07
C ALA A 224 -9.00 -37.09 -22.08
N ASP A 225 -9.74 -37.31 -23.18
CA ASP A 225 -11.16 -36.95 -23.29
C ASP A 225 -12.00 -37.56 -22.15
N THR A 226 -11.78 -38.83 -21.83
CA THR A 226 -12.51 -39.52 -20.75
C THR A 226 -12.24 -38.88 -19.38
N ILE A 227 -10.99 -38.50 -19.10
CA ILE A 227 -10.59 -37.81 -17.85
C ILE A 227 -11.17 -36.39 -17.82
N ASN A 228 -11.07 -35.67 -18.94
CA ASN A 228 -11.58 -34.32 -19.12
C ASN A 228 -13.09 -34.24 -18.90
N GLN A 229 -13.84 -35.15 -19.49
CA GLN A 229 -15.31 -35.14 -19.40
C GLN A 229 -15.78 -35.50 -17.98
N LEU A 230 -14.99 -36.24 -17.19
CA LEU A 230 -15.19 -36.38 -15.74
C LEU A 230 -14.88 -35.07 -14.98
N ILE A 231 -13.82 -34.34 -15.33
CA ILE A 231 -13.50 -33.02 -14.76
C ILE A 231 -14.60 -32.00 -15.08
N LEU A 232 -15.14 -31.99 -16.31
CA LEU A 232 -16.27 -31.17 -16.71
C LEU A 232 -17.57 -31.56 -15.99
N ALA A 233 -17.84 -32.86 -15.79
CA ALA A 233 -18.98 -33.32 -15.03
C ALA A 233 -18.90 -32.87 -13.56
N PHE A 234 -17.72 -32.92 -12.94
CA PHE A 234 -17.47 -32.36 -11.61
C PHE A 234 -17.67 -30.83 -11.59
N GLY A 235 -17.16 -30.10 -12.59
CA GLY A 235 -17.35 -28.66 -12.73
C GLY A 235 -18.81 -28.24 -12.87
N ILE A 236 -19.59 -28.96 -13.70
CA ILE A 236 -21.04 -28.78 -13.82
C ILE A 236 -21.72 -29.04 -12.47
N HIS A 237 -21.41 -30.15 -11.80
CA HIS A 237 -21.98 -30.48 -10.49
C HIS A 237 -21.69 -29.38 -9.44
N LYS A 238 -20.43 -28.96 -9.31
CA LYS A 238 -20.02 -27.90 -8.39
C LYS A 238 -20.61 -26.53 -8.75
N SER A 239 -20.80 -26.23 -10.04
CA SER A 239 -21.35 -24.92 -10.46
C SER A 239 -22.78 -24.63 -10.01
N VAL A 240 -23.52 -25.67 -9.59
CA VAL A 240 -24.88 -25.55 -9.02
C VAL A 240 -24.86 -25.45 -7.48
N GLN A 241 -23.68 -25.54 -6.84
CA GLN A 241 -23.55 -25.27 -5.41
C GLN A 241 -23.88 -23.79 -5.13
N ARG A 242 -24.82 -23.59 -4.20
CA ARG A 242 -25.27 -22.27 -3.74
C ARG A 242 -24.13 -21.53 -3.03
N ALA A 243 -24.27 -20.21 -2.95
CA ALA A 243 -23.39 -19.37 -2.16
C ALA A 243 -23.36 -19.78 -0.68
N ASP A 244 -22.18 -19.73 -0.09
CA ASP A 244 -21.85 -19.93 1.32
C ASP A 244 -20.92 -18.78 1.78
N PRO A 245 -20.48 -18.70 3.06
CA PRO A 245 -19.69 -17.56 3.55
C PRO A 245 -18.36 -17.36 2.82
N ASP A 246 -17.73 -18.47 2.39
CA ASP A 246 -16.45 -18.46 1.69
C ASP A 246 -16.63 -18.05 0.23
N HIS A 247 -17.74 -18.46 -0.39
CA HIS A 247 -18.09 -18.16 -1.79
C HIS A 247 -19.45 -17.41 -1.87
N PRO A 248 -19.54 -16.14 -1.43
CA PRO A 248 -20.81 -15.40 -1.28
C PRO A 248 -21.55 -15.11 -2.61
N TYR A 249 -20.91 -15.35 -3.75
CA TYR A 249 -21.50 -15.25 -5.10
C TYR A 249 -21.90 -16.61 -5.70
N GLY A 250 -21.60 -17.72 -5.02
CA GLY A 250 -21.83 -19.08 -5.51
C GLY A 250 -20.73 -19.58 -6.46
N TYR A 251 -20.83 -20.84 -6.87
CA TYR A 251 -19.78 -21.55 -7.60
C TYR A 251 -19.92 -21.51 -9.13
N THR A 252 -20.75 -20.61 -9.68
CA THR A 252 -21.10 -20.56 -11.12
C THR A 252 -19.89 -20.63 -12.05
N ASN A 253 -18.80 -19.92 -11.71
CA ASN A 253 -17.56 -19.87 -12.50
C ASN A 253 -16.81 -21.22 -12.57
N MET A 254 -17.17 -22.22 -11.75
CA MET A 254 -16.51 -23.51 -11.72
C MET A 254 -16.57 -24.25 -13.06
N LYS A 255 -17.57 -23.98 -13.92
CA LYS A 255 -17.61 -24.52 -15.31
C LYS A 255 -16.38 -24.08 -16.11
N HIS A 256 -15.96 -22.81 -15.98
CA HIS A 256 -14.77 -22.27 -16.64
C HIS A 256 -13.47 -22.79 -15.99
N VAL A 257 -13.43 -22.92 -14.66
CA VAL A 257 -12.29 -23.50 -13.94
C VAL A 257 -12.05 -24.95 -14.39
N SER A 258 -13.09 -25.80 -14.41
CA SER A 258 -12.99 -27.18 -14.90
C SER A 258 -12.57 -27.24 -16.38
N SER A 259 -13.08 -26.32 -17.20
CA SER A 259 -12.75 -26.26 -18.63
C SER A 259 -11.30 -25.83 -18.88
N LEU A 260 -10.74 -24.96 -18.04
CA LEU A 260 -9.34 -24.57 -18.11
C LEU A 260 -8.41 -25.72 -17.67
N ILE A 261 -8.74 -26.38 -16.55
CA ILE A 261 -7.99 -27.56 -16.07
C ILE A 261 -7.99 -28.67 -17.14
N SER A 262 -9.14 -28.92 -17.76
CA SER A 262 -9.30 -29.82 -18.90
C SER A 262 -8.35 -29.46 -20.07
N GLY A 263 -8.33 -28.19 -20.48
CA GLY A 263 -7.44 -27.71 -21.55
C GLY A 263 -5.96 -27.93 -21.25
N VAL A 264 -5.51 -27.66 -20.02
CA VAL A 264 -4.12 -27.91 -19.60
C VAL A 264 -3.81 -29.42 -19.59
N GLY A 265 -4.77 -30.26 -19.16
CA GLY A 265 -4.65 -31.72 -19.21
C GLY A 265 -4.40 -32.26 -20.62
N ILE A 266 -5.19 -31.81 -21.62
CA ILE A 266 -5.00 -32.15 -23.04
C ILE A 266 -3.61 -31.74 -23.52
N PHE A 267 -3.18 -30.52 -23.18
CA PHE A 267 -1.89 -29.99 -23.64
C PHE A 267 -0.70 -30.78 -23.08
N CYS A 268 -0.66 -30.98 -21.77
CA CYS A 268 0.48 -31.62 -21.12
C CYS A 268 0.51 -33.15 -21.31
N VAL A 269 -0.64 -33.83 -21.17
CA VAL A 269 -0.71 -35.30 -21.23
C VAL A 269 -1.01 -35.79 -22.66
N GLY A 270 -2.05 -35.25 -23.29
CA GLY A 270 -2.50 -35.67 -24.62
C GLY A 270 -1.48 -35.39 -25.72
N SER A 271 -1.18 -34.10 -25.93
CA SER A 271 -0.19 -33.67 -26.91
C SER A 271 1.23 -34.12 -26.53
N GLY A 272 1.65 -33.87 -25.28
CA GLY A 272 3.00 -34.19 -24.80
C GLY A 272 3.42 -35.66 -25.00
N LEU A 273 2.58 -36.62 -24.61
CA LEU A 273 2.88 -38.05 -24.80
C LEU A 273 2.82 -38.46 -26.28
N SER A 274 1.93 -37.88 -27.07
CA SER A 274 1.81 -38.12 -28.52
C SER A 274 3.05 -37.65 -29.28
N PHE A 275 3.60 -36.48 -28.92
CA PHE A 275 4.88 -35.99 -29.43
C PHE A 275 6.04 -36.89 -29.01
N TYR A 276 6.12 -37.27 -27.73
CA TYR A 276 7.16 -38.17 -27.22
C TYR A 276 7.16 -39.53 -27.95
N HIS A 277 6.00 -40.15 -28.13
CA HIS A 277 5.88 -41.41 -28.87
C HIS A 277 6.17 -41.26 -30.37
N GLY A 278 5.81 -40.13 -31.01
CA GLY A 278 6.18 -39.88 -32.40
C GLY A 278 7.69 -39.73 -32.60
N VAL A 279 8.36 -38.94 -31.74
CA VAL A 279 9.83 -38.76 -31.81
C VAL A 279 10.56 -40.07 -31.51
N THR A 280 10.16 -40.81 -30.47
CA THR A 280 10.81 -42.09 -30.14
C THR A 280 10.61 -43.15 -31.23
N GLY A 281 9.47 -43.20 -31.92
CA GLY A 281 9.24 -44.11 -33.05
C GLY A 281 10.07 -43.78 -34.31
N ILE A 282 10.46 -42.52 -34.49
CA ILE A 282 11.41 -42.10 -35.54
C ILE A 282 12.84 -42.49 -35.16
N LEU A 283 13.22 -42.32 -33.89
CA LEU A 283 14.57 -42.63 -33.39
C LEU A 283 14.84 -44.13 -33.18
N HIS A 284 13.81 -44.91 -32.84
CA HIS A 284 13.92 -46.34 -32.56
C HIS A 284 12.86 -47.14 -33.35
N PRO A 285 13.03 -47.32 -34.68
CA PRO A 285 12.09 -48.05 -35.51
C PRO A 285 11.93 -49.51 -35.09
N ALA A 286 10.70 -49.94 -34.79
CA ALA A 286 10.37 -51.33 -34.45
C ALA A 286 9.56 -52.02 -35.57
N GLU A 287 9.68 -53.34 -35.68
CA GLU A 287 8.83 -54.15 -36.56
C GLU A 287 7.42 -54.28 -35.96
N MET A 288 6.40 -53.90 -36.72
CA MET A 288 5.00 -53.88 -36.27
C MET A 288 4.20 -55.10 -36.70
N GLN A 289 3.19 -55.45 -35.89
CA GLN A 289 2.29 -56.57 -36.16
C GLN A 289 1.11 -56.16 -37.06
N SER A 290 0.28 -57.12 -37.46
CA SER A 290 -0.80 -56.89 -38.42
C SER A 290 -1.88 -55.92 -37.92
N PHE A 291 -2.03 -54.77 -38.59
CA PHE A 291 -3.04 -53.75 -38.30
C PHE A 291 -4.49 -54.15 -38.62
N PHE A 292 -4.76 -55.40 -39.03
CA PHE A 292 -6.10 -55.83 -39.47
C PHE A 292 -7.21 -55.47 -38.47
N TRP A 293 -7.01 -55.78 -37.18
CA TRP A 293 -7.96 -55.43 -36.12
C TRP A 293 -7.95 -53.94 -35.75
N ALA A 294 -6.82 -53.25 -35.91
CA ALA A 294 -6.72 -51.82 -35.65
C ALA A 294 -7.62 -50.99 -36.58
N PHE A 295 -7.72 -51.35 -37.87
CA PHE A 295 -8.62 -50.67 -38.81
C PHE A 295 -10.11 -50.85 -38.46
N PHE A 296 -10.53 -52.02 -37.98
CA PHE A 296 -11.91 -52.21 -37.50
C PHE A 296 -12.21 -51.37 -36.24
N ILE A 297 -11.24 -51.24 -35.33
CA ILE A 297 -11.38 -50.46 -34.11
C ILE A 297 -11.42 -48.95 -34.40
N LEU A 298 -10.53 -48.43 -35.28
CA LEU A 298 -10.63 -47.05 -35.75
C LEU A 298 -11.94 -46.77 -36.51
N GLY A 299 -12.41 -47.71 -37.33
CA GLY A 299 -13.70 -47.59 -38.01
C GLY A 299 -14.90 -47.51 -37.06
N GLY A 300 -14.88 -48.28 -35.96
CA GLY A 300 -15.86 -48.18 -34.88
C GLY A 300 -15.78 -46.85 -34.13
N SER A 301 -14.55 -46.40 -33.85
CA SER A 301 -14.27 -45.12 -33.17
C SER A 301 -14.82 -43.93 -33.96
N LEU A 302 -14.52 -43.85 -35.25
CA LEU A 302 -14.97 -42.78 -36.14
C LEU A 302 -16.51 -42.62 -36.15
N VAL A 303 -17.24 -43.73 -36.04
CA VAL A 303 -18.71 -43.73 -35.98
C VAL A 303 -19.23 -43.26 -34.62
N SER A 304 -18.54 -43.58 -33.52
CA SER A 304 -18.96 -43.23 -32.16
C SER A 304 -18.55 -41.81 -31.74
N GLU A 305 -17.31 -41.38 -32.03
CA GLU A 305 -16.84 -39.99 -31.89
C GLU A 305 -17.59 -39.04 -32.86
N GLY A 306 -17.92 -39.52 -34.06
CA GLY A 306 -18.81 -38.80 -34.98
C GLY A 306 -20.23 -38.60 -34.41
N ALA A 307 -20.70 -39.50 -33.53
CA ALA A 307 -22.01 -39.39 -32.89
C ALA A 307 -22.00 -38.44 -31.69
N THR A 308 -20.96 -38.44 -30.85
CA THR A 308 -20.79 -37.46 -29.76
C THR A 308 -20.64 -36.04 -30.31
N LEU A 309 -19.83 -35.87 -31.35
CA LEU A 309 -19.68 -34.59 -32.08
C LEU A 309 -21.02 -34.03 -32.55
N LEU A 310 -21.87 -34.87 -33.16
CA LEU A 310 -23.20 -34.47 -33.63
C LEU A 310 -24.15 -34.08 -32.48
N VAL A 311 -24.03 -34.72 -31.31
CA VAL A 311 -24.78 -34.33 -30.10
C VAL A 311 -24.33 -32.96 -29.58
N ALA A 312 -23.01 -32.71 -29.51
CA ALA A 312 -22.45 -31.42 -29.11
C ALA A 312 -22.85 -30.28 -30.06
N VAL A 313 -22.70 -30.48 -31.38
CA VAL A 313 -23.11 -29.52 -32.43
C VAL A 313 -24.60 -29.16 -32.32
N ASN A 314 -25.47 -30.15 -32.11
CA ASN A 314 -26.92 -29.90 -32.00
C ASN A 314 -27.29 -29.17 -30.70
N SER A 315 -26.58 -29.43 -29.59
CA SER A 315 -26.74 -28.69 -28.34
C SER A 315 -26.36 -27.22 -28.52
N ILE A 316 -25.18 -26.94 -29.10
CA ILE A 316 -24.68 -25.59 -29.33
C ILE A 316 -25.53 -24.80 -30.32
N ARG A 317 -26.02 -25.43 -31.41
CA ARG A 317 -26.97 -24.79 -32.34
C ARG A 317 -28.25 -24.34 -31.63
N LYS A 318 -28.77 -25.15 -30.70
CA LYS A 318 -29.94 -24.80 -29.88
C LYS A 318 -29.63 -23.66 -28.90
N GLY A 319 -28.45 -23.69 -28.27
CA GLY A 319 -27.98 -22.60 -27.39
C GLY A 319 -27.86 -21.26 -28.12
N ALA A 320 -27.16 -21.25 -29.27
CA ALA A 320 -26.99 -20.07 -30.11
C ALA A 320 -28.33 -19.47 -30.57
N SER A 321 -29.25 -20.31 -31.07
CA SER A 321 -30.59 -19.87 -31.47
C SER A 321 -31.46 -19.37 -30.32
N THR A 322 -31.17 -19.75 -29.07
CA THR A 322 -31.92 -19.27 -27.89
C THR A 322 -31.42 -17.90 -27.42
N ASN A 323 -30.17 -17.56 -27.72
CA ASN A 323 -29.50 -16.31 -27.32
C ASN A 323 -29.33 -15.33 -28.50
N SER A 324 -30.01 -15.56 -29.63
CA SER A 324 -29.94 -14.73 -30.85
C SER A 324 -28.51 -14.56 -31.42
N MET A 325 -27.62 -15.53 -31.21
CA MET A 325 -26.23 -15.50 -31.67
C MET A 325 -26.00 -16.44 -32.86
N THR A 326 -24.93 -16.19 -33.62
CA THR A 326 -24.45 -17.17 -34.61
C THR A 326 -23.77 -18.36 -33.92
N PHE A 327 -23.67 -19.50 -34.61
CA PHE A 327 -23.00 -20.70 -34.05
C PHE A 327 -21.55 -20.43 -33.65
N MET A 328 -20.76 -19.81 -34.52
CA MET A 328 -19.36 -19.50 -34.23
C MET A 328 -19.20 -18.45 -33.15
N GLU A 329 -20.10 -17.47 -33.09
CA GLU A 329 -20.11 -16.47 -32.01
C GLU A 329 -20.40 -17.10 -30.64
N TYR A 330 -21.34 -18.06 -30.56
CA TYR A 330 -21.63 -18.76 -29.31
C TYR A 330 -20.44 -19.61 -28.83
N VAL A 331 -19.72 -20.26 -29.76
CA VAL A 331 -18.49 -21.00 -29.47
C VAL A 331 -17.37 -20.06 -29.00
N LEU A 332 -17.06 -19.03 -29.79
CA LEU A 332 -15.98 -18.05 -29.50
C LEU A 332 -16.22 -17.25 -28.22
N ARG A 333 -17.48 -16.90 -27.90
CA ARG A 333 -17.83 -16.23 -26.63
C ARG A 333 -17.73 -17.17 -25.42
N GLY A 334 -17.67 -18.50 -25.60
CA GLY A 334 -17.51 -19.45 -24.49
C GLY A 334 -18.75 -19.62 -23.59
N HIS A 335 -19.96 -19.41 -24.12
CA HIS A 335 -21.18 -19.29 -23.31
C HIS A 335 -21.57 -20.61 -22.59
N ASP A 336 -21.24 -21.77 -23.13
CA ASP A 336 -21.25 -23.04 -22.41
C ASP A 336 -19.87 -23.68 -22.56
N PRO A 337 -18.93 -23.44 -21.61
CA PRO A 337 -17.56 -23.91 -21.75
C PRO A 337 -17.48 -25.44 -21.74
N SER A 338 -18.37 -26.11 -20.98
CA SER A 338 -18.38 -27.56 -20.86
C SER A 338 -18.83 -28.26 -22.14
N VAL A 339 -19.82 -27.71 -22.86
CA VAL A 339 -20.22 -28.27 -24.16
C VAL A 339 -19.25 -27.83 -25.27
N ASN A 340 -18.63 -26.65 -25.16
CA ASN A 340 -17.61 -26.20 -26.12
C ASN A 340 -16.33 -27.06 -26.07
N VAL A 341 -15.90 -27.55 -24.90
CA VAL A 341 -14.77 -28.49 -24.83
C VAL A 341 -15.10 -29.78 -25.56
N VAL A 342 -16.22 -30.44 -25.24
CA VAL A 342 -16.64 -31.68 -25.90
C VAL A 342 -16.74 -31.50 -27.43
N LEU A 343 -17.26 -30.37 -27.91
CA LEU A 343 -17.29 -30.03 -29.34
C LEU A 343 -15.88 -30.04 -29.98
N MET A 344 -14.87 -29.52 -29.27
CA MET A 344 -13.50 -29.42 -29.80
C MET A 344 -12.72 -30.73 -29.64
N GLU A 345 -12.95 -31.48 -28.56
CA GLU A 345 -12.40 -32.83 -28.32
C GLU A 345 -12.91 -33.81 -29.39
N ASP A 346 -14.23 -34.00 -29.52
CA ASP A 346 -14.79 -34.94 -30.50
C ASP A 346 -14.40 -34.56 -31.95
N PHE A 347 -14.21 -33.26 -32.23
CA PHE A 347 -13.72 -32.78 -33.54
C PHE A 347 -12.24 -33.11 -33.76
N ALA A 348 -11.40 -33.00 -32.73
CA ALA A 348 -10.02 -33.45 -32.77
C ALA A 348 -9.94 -34.97 -32.99
N ALA A 349 -10.73 -35.76 -32.25
CA ALA A 349 -10.75 -37.23 -32.34
C ALA A 349 -11.15 -37.72 -33.74
N VAL A 350 -12.23 -37.18 -34.31
CA VAL A 350 -12.68 -37.53 -35.68
C VAL A 350 -11.60 -37.26 -36.74
N ILE A 351 -10.81 -36.19 -36.59
CA ILE A 351 -9.68 -35.91 -37.50
C ILE A 351 -8.49 -36.84 -37.20
N GLY A 352 -8.17 -37.04 -35.91
CA GLY A 352 -7.06 -37.85 -35.44
C GLY A 352 -7.16 -39.32 -35.89
N VAL A 353 -8.34 -39.92 -35.74
CA VAL A 353 -8.65 -41.26 -36.29
C VAL A 353 -8.40 -41.35 -37.79
N GLY A 354 -8.76 -40.31 -38.55
CA GLY A 354 -8.51 -40.23 -40.00
C GLY A 354 -7.02 -40.15 -40.35
N VAL A 355 -6.25 -39.38 -39.59
CA VAL A 355 -4.79 -39.28 -39.73
C VAL A 355 -4.12 -40.61 -39.37
N ALA A 356 -4.46 -41.19 -38.22
CA ALA A 356 -3.93 -42.47 -37.75
C ALA A 356 -4.21 -43.62 -38.74
N ALA A 357 -5.44 -43.73 -39.26
CA ALA A 357 -5.78 -44.71 -40.28
C ALA A 357 -4.98 -44.52 -41.57
N THR A 358 -4.76 -43.27 -42.01
CA THR A 358 -3.96 -42.96 -43.20
C THR A 358 -2.49 -43.33 -42.99
N CYS A 359 -1.92 -42.98 -41.84
CA CYS A 359 -0.52 -43.25 -41.49
C CYS A 359 -0.23 -44.75 -41.33
N MET A 360 -1.05 -45.50 -40.58
CA MET A 360 -0.93 -46.97 -40.51
C MET A 360 -1.11 -47.63 -41.88
N GLY A 361 -2.02 -47.11 -42.73
CA GLY A 361 -2.22 -47.59 -44.10
C GLY A 361 -0.97 -47.41 -44.97
N LEU A 362 -0.34 -46.23 -44.90
CA LEU A 362 0.94 -45.96 -45.58
C LEU A 362 2.07 -46.85 -45.05
N THR A 363 2.18 -47.05 -43.74
CA THR A 363 3.15 -47.99 -43.14
C THR A 363 2.91 -49.43 -43.65
N SER A 364 1.66 -49.89 -43.70
CA SER A 364 1.30 -51.22 -44.19
C SER A 364 1.55 -51.42 -45.69
N TYR A 365 1.58 -50.34 -46.49
CA TYR A 365 1.85 -50.37 -47.93
C TYR A 365 3.34 -50.22 -48.26
N LEU A 366 4.05 -49.39 -47.50
CA LEU A 366 5.48 -49.08 -47.72
C LEU A 366 6.43 -50.02 -46.97
N GLY A 367 5.95 -50.81 -46.01
CA GLY A 367 6.78 -51.69 -45.19
C GLY A 367 7.72 -50.94 -44.24
N SER A 368 7.40 -49.69 -43.89
CA SER A 368 8.23 -48.81 -43.06
C SER A 368 7.41 -48.24 -41.89
N PRO A 369 7.94 -48.21 -40.65
CA PRO A 369 7.23 -47.67 -39.48
C PRO A 369 7.19 -46.14 -39.42
N ILE A 370 7.94 -45.43 -40.27
CA ILE A 370 8.07 -43.97 -40.19
C ILE A 370 6.74 -43.21 -40.38
N PRO A 371 5.85 -43.55 -41.35
CA PRO A 371 4.53 -42.91 -41.48
C PRO A 371 3.66 -43.02 -40.23
N ASP A 372 3.66 -44.16 -39.54
CA ASP A 372 2.94 -44.39 -38.28
C ASP A 372 3.48 -43.52 -37.12
N ALA A 373 4.80 -43.37 -37.01
CA ALA A 373 5.42 -42.46 -36.04
C ALA A 373 5.10 -40.98 -36.37
N MET A 374 5.09 -40.60 -37.64
CA MET A 374 4.66 -39.27 -38.10
C MET A 374 3.17 -38.99 -37.79
N GLY A 375 2.30 -40.02 -37.86
CA GLY A 375 0.90 -39.89 -37.47
C GLY A 375 0.72 -39.50 -36.01
N SER A 376 1.52 -40.08 -35.11
CA SER A 376 1.57 -39.71 -33.68
C SER A 376 1.91 -38.22 -33.48
N LEU A 377 2.85 -37.67 -34.27
CA LEU A 377 3.18 -36.24 -34.22
C LEU A 377 2.03 -35.35 -34.71
N PHE A 378 1.34 -35.75 -35.79
CA PHE A 378 0.22 -34.98 -36.33
C PHE A 378 -1.00 -34.97 -35.39
N VAL A 379 -1.34 -36.11 -34.77
CA VAL A 379 -2.41 -36.18 -33.76
C VAL A 379 -2.05 -35.35 -32.52
N GLY A 380 -0.80 -35.41 -32.04
CA GLY A 380 -0.29 -34.53 -30.99
C GLY A 380 -0.41 -33.03 -31.33
N GLY A 381 -0.10 -32.65 -32.57
CA GLY A 381 -0.26 -31.28 -33.05
C GLY A 381 -1.71 -30.78 -33.04
N ILE A 382 -2.66 -31.64 -33.43
CA ILE A 382 -4.11 -31.34 -33.39
C ILE A 382 -4.57 -31.13 -31.94
N LEU A 383 -4.19 -32.05 -31.03
CA LEU A 383 -4.47 -31.96 -29.59
C LEU A 383 -3.93 -30.65 -28.98
N GLY A 384 -2.68 -30.29 -29.27
CA GLY A 384 -2.07 -29.05 -28.78
C GLY A 384 -2.78 -27.78 -29.26
N GLY A 385 -3.23 -27.76 -30.52
CA GLY A 385 -4.00 -26.64 -31.09
C GLY A 385 -5.37 -26.46 -30.43
N VAL A 386 -6.12 -27.55 -30.27
CA VAL A 386 -7.43 -27.54 -29.60
C VAL A 386 -7.32 -27.16 -28.12
N ALA A 387 -6.34 -27.72 -27.42
CA ALA A 387 -6.05 -27.38 -26.02
C ALA A 387 -5.76 -25.88 -25.84
N SER A 388 -4.94 -25.31 -26.72
CA SER A 388 -4.60 -23.88 -26.69
C SER A 388 -5.84 -22.98 -26.86
N PHE A 389 -6.78 -23.36 -27.73
CA PHE A 389 -8.04 -22.66 -27.92
C PHE A 389 -8.97 -22.75 -26.69
N ILE A 390 -9.05 -23.93 -26.07
CA ILE A 390 -9.82 -24.15 -24.82
C ILE A 390 -9.27 -23.29 -23.68
N ILE A 391 -7.94 -23.24 -23.53
CA ILE A 391 -7.26 -22.41 -22.52
C ILE A 391 -7.59 -20.93 -22.75
N TYR A 392 -7.33 -20.41 -23.95
CA TYR A 392 -7.52 -18.99 -24.30
C TYR A 392 -8.97 -18.51 -24.07
N THR A 393 -9.95 -19.29 -24.52
CA THR A 393 -11.38 -18.91 -24.41
C THR A 393 -11.89 -18.86 -22.97
N ASN A 394 -11.34 -19.67 -22.06
CA ASN A 394 -11.75 -19.72 -20.65
C ASN A 394 -11.00 -18.74 -19.73
N VAL A 395 -9.71 -18.45 -19.98
CA VAL A 395 -8.98 -17.41 -19.20
C VAL A 395 -9.72 -16.07 -19.29
N ALA A 396 -10.18 -15.70 -20.48
CA ALA A 396 -10.96 -14.49 -20.70
C ALA A 396 -12.36 -14.47 -20.04
N ALA A 397 -12.82 -15.57 -19.43
CA ALA A 397 -14.04 -15.59 -18.61
C ALA A 397 -13.70 -15.45 -17.11
N LEU A 398 -12.59 -16.03 -16.65
CA LEU A 398 -12.14 -15.98 -15.25
C LEU A 398 -11.71 -14.58 -14.80
N VAL A 399 -11.14 -13.77 -15.71
CA VAL A 399 -10.74 -12.37 -15.44
C VAL A 399 -11.97 -11.44 -15.26
N GLY A 400 -13.17 -11.87 -15.64
CA GLY A 400 -14.41 -11.10 -15.57
C GLY A 400 -14.57 -10.16 -16.77
N ARG A 401 -15.67 -10.30 -17.51
CA ARG A 401 -15.98 -9.47 -18.68
C ARG A 401 -16.93 -8.34 -18.29
N SER A 402 -16.72 -7.14 -18.83
CA SER A 402 -17.71 -6.06 -18.70
C SER A 402 -19.01 -6.43 -19.42
N ILE A 403 -20.15 -6.04 -18.84
CA ILE A 403 -21.43 -6.17 -19.57
C ILE A 403 -21.45 -5.22 -20.78
N PRO A 404 -22.19 -5.53 -21.86
CA PRO A 404 -22.28 -4.65 -23.03
C PRO A 404 -22.71 -3.22 -22.65
N GLN A 405 -22.10 -2.20 -23.26
CA GLN A 405 -22.35 -0.79 -22.94
C GLN A 405 -23.85 -0.43 -23.06
N GLU A 406 -24.56 -0.96 -24.05
CA GLU A 406 -26.02 -0.80 -24.21
C GLU A 406 -26.83 -1.32 -23.00
N ARG A 407 -26.32 -2.31 -22.27
CA ARG A 407 -26.93 -2.82 -21.02
C ARG A 407 -26.61 -1.91 -19.84
N LEU A 408 -25.39 -1.36 -19.76
CA LEU A 408 -25.03 -0.32 -18.77
C LEU A 408 -25.92 0.92 -18.93
N ASP A 409 -26.00 1.46 -20.14
CA ASP A 409 -26.67 2.74 -20.41
C ASP A 409 -28.17 2.69 -20.11
N LYS A 410 -28.81 1.53 -20.29
CA LYS A 410 -30.22 1.30 -19.90
C LYS A 410 -30.42 1.30 -18.38
N ILE A 411 -29.53 0.64 -17.62
CA ILE A 411 -29.60 0.66 -16.14
C ILE A 411 -29.31 2.07 -15.61
N ASN A 412 -28.32 2.75 -16.20
CA ASN A 412 -27.99 4.14 -15.87
C ASN A 412 -29.16 5.09 -16.14
N SER A 413 -29.89 4.92 -17.24
CA SER A 413 -31.07 5.73 -17.58
C SER A 413 -32.23 5.55 -16.57
N GLU A 414 -32.49 4.32 -16.12
CA GLU A 414 -33.52 4.05 -15.10
C GLU A 414 -33.15 4.65 -13.73
N LEU A 415 -31.86 4.72 -13.41
CA LEU A 415 -31.33 5.43 -12.22
C LEU A 415 -31.37 6.96 -12.36
N GLU A 416 -30.93 7.53 -13.49
CA GLU A 416 -31.01 8.98 -13.75
C GLU A 416 -32.47 9.52 -13.77
N SER A 417 -33.47 8.62 -13.80
CA SER A 417 -34.90 8.98 -13.80
C SER A 417 -35.53 9.19 -12.41
N ASP A 418 -34.88 8.74 -11.32
CA ASP A 418 -35.47 8.74 -9.99
C ASP A 418 -35.31 10.09 -9.28
N VAL A 419 -36.38 10.63 -8.69
CA VAL A 419 -36.38 11.96 -8.07
C VAL A 419 -35.43 12.09 -6.86
N MET A 420 -35.00 10.97 -6.27
CA MET A 420 -33.99 10.98 -5.21
C MET A 420 -32.55 11.02 -5.73
N ILE A 421 -32.30 10.75 -7.01
CA ILE A 421 -30.96 10.72 -7.62
C ILE A 421 -30.72 12.04 -8.37
N ARG A 422 -29.71 12.79 -7.95
CA ARG A 422 -29.29 14.05 -8.58
C ARG A 422 -28.27 13.82 -9.71
N ALA A 423 -27.40 12.81 -9.55
CA ALA A 423 -26.42 12.39 -10.54
C ALA A 423 -25.90 10.95 -10.28
N ILE A 424 -25.34 10.33 -11.31
CA ILE A 424 -24.54 9.09 -11.21
C ILE A 424 -23.06 9.47 -11.37
N HIS A 425 -22.19 8.89 -10.54
CA HIS A 425 -20.77 9.22 -10.46
C HIS A 425 -19.86 8.18 -11.14
N ASP A 426 -19.87 6.94 -10.66
CA ASP A 426 -19.17 5.79 -11.24
C ASP A 426 -20.13 4.61 -11.39
N VAL A 427 -19.89 3.77 -12.41
CA VAL A 427 -20.68 2.56 -12.67
C VAL A 427 -19.78 1.44 -13.19
N LYS A 428 -19.83 0.28 -12.52
CA LYS A 428 -19.08 -0.92 -12.89
C LYS A 428 -20.02 -2.11 -13.01
N GLY A 429 -20.16 -2.65 -14.22
CA GLY A 429 -21.02 -3.79 -14.54
C GLY A 429 -20.22 -4.96 -15.11
N ILE A 430 -20.23 -6.11 -14.42
CA ILE A 430 -19.50 -7.33 -14.80
C ILE A 430 -20.53 -8.44 -15.09
N ASP A 431 -20.35 -9.14 -16.21
CA ASP A 431 -21.13 -10.34 -16.55
C ASP A 431 -20.55 -11.53 -15.79
N MET A 432 -21.37 -12.16 -14.94
CA MET A 432 -20.98 -13.30 -14.10
C MET A 432 -21.39 -14.65 -14.72
N GLY A 433 -21.85 -14.63 -15.99
CA GLY A 433 -22.39 -15.81 -16.68
C GLY A 433 -23.75 -16.24 -16.16
N ASN A 434 -24.35 -17.25 -16.80
CA ASN A 434 -25.63 -17.87 -16.37
C ASN A 434 -26.78 -16.83 -16.13
N SER A 435 -26.76 -15.71 -16.87
CA SER A 435 -27.67 -14.56 -16.72
C SER A 435 -27.58 -13.78 -15.39
N LEU A 436 -26.46 -13.89 -14.65
CA LEU A 436 -26.16 -13.09 -13.47
C LEU A 436 -25.29 -11.88 -13.84
N VAL A 437 -25.69 -10.67 -13.42
CA VAL A 437 -24.92 -9.43 -13.60
C VAL A 437 -24.61 -8.82 -12.24
N ARG A 438 -23.33 -8.52 -11.99
CA ARG A 438 -22.91 -7.70 -10.85
C ARG A 438 -22.86 -6.24 -11.30
N TYR A 439 -23.61 -5.36 -10.64
CA TYR A 439 -23.72 -3.94 -10.96
C TYR A 439 -23.46 -3.09 -9.70
N LYS A 440 -22.35 -2.35 -9.69
CA LYS A 440 -22.07 -1.31 -8.67
C LYS A 440 -22.31 0.06 -9.29
N ALA A 441 -22.98 0.95 -8.57
CA ALA A 441 -23.09 2.37 -8.91
C ALA A 441 -22.92 3.28 -7.70
N GLU A 442 -22.29 4.42 -7.90
CA GLU A 442 -22.08 5.48 -6.91
C GLU A 442 -22.98 6.67 -7.29
N LEU A 443 -23.81 7.14 -6.35
CA LEU A 443 -24.94 8.03 -6.63
C LEU A 443 -24.94 9.28 -5.74
N ASP A 444 -25.12 10.45 -6.34
CA ASP A 444 -25.44 11.69 -5.63
C ASP A 444 -26.94 11.76 -5.35
N PHE A 445 -27.32 11.81 -4.08
CA PHE A 445 -28.72 11.90 -3.66
C PHE A 445 -29.18 13.36 -3.52
N ASP A 446 -30.40 13.70 -3.97
CA ASP A 446 -30.92 15.04 -3.69
C ASP A 446 -31.37 15.18 -2.22
N GLY A 447 -30.40 15.53 -1.37
CA GLY A 447 -30.59 15.90 0.04
C GLY A 447 -31.74 16.88 0.28
N ARG A 448 -32.17 17.69 -0.71
CA ARG A 448 -33.37 18.54 -0.60
C ARG A 448 -34.66 17.74 -0.67
N GLU A 449 -34.77 16.79 -1.59
CA GLU A 449 -35.95 15.91 -1.69
C GLU A 449 -35.95 14.85 -0.60
N LEU A 450 -34.78 14.35 -0.18
CA LEU A 450 -34.62 13.52 1.01
C LEU A 450 -35.10 14.26 2.27
N THR A 451 -34.66 15.51 2.48
CA THR A 451 -35.10 16.33 3.63
C THR A 451 -36.58 16.68 3.53
N ARG A 452 -37.15 16.91 2.34
CA ARG A 452 -38.61 17.08 2.19
C ARG A 452 -39.38 15.79 2.45
N SER A 453 -38.90 14.63 1.99
CA SER A 453 -39.46 13.30 2.27
C SER A 453 -39.43 12.99 3.76
N TYR A 454 -38.37 13.41 4.48
CA TYR A 454 -38.31 13.36 5.94
C TYR A 454 -39.31 14.31 6.59
N LEU A 455 -39.27 15.60 6.27
CA LEU A 455 -40.15 16.61 6.86
C LEU A 455 -41.63 16.44 6.46
N ASP A 456 -41.95 15.70 5.39
CA ASP A 456 -43.33 15.33 5.00
C ASP A 456 -43.91 14.26 5.96
N LYS A 457 -43.04 13.61 6.75
CA LYS A 457 -43.36 12.59 7.77
C LYS A 457 -43.31 13.14 9.20
N GLN A 458 -43.01 14.43 9.39
CA GLN A 458 -42.91 15.11 10.70
C GLN A 458 -43.98 16.20 10.87
N ASP A 459 -44.41 16.47 12.11
CA ASP A 459 -45.26 17.64 12.42
C ASP A 459 -44.39 18.88 12.67
N LEU A 460 -44.41 19.81 11.72
CA LEU A 460 -43.65 21.06 11.79
C LEU A 460 -44.07 21.99 12.93
N ASN A 461 -45.29 21.85 13.48
CA ASN A 461 -45.75 22.69 14.59
C ASN A 461 -45.15 22.20 15.91
N LEU A 462 -45.18 20.88 16.15
CA LEU A 462 -44.52 20.28 17.31
C LEU A 462 -43.00 20.50 17.25
N LEU A 463 -42.40 20.37 16.08
CA LEU A 463 -40.98 20.64 15.85
C LEU A 463 -40.63 22.13 16.06
N LEU A 464 -41.54 23.06 15.73
CA LEU A 464 -41.36 24.49 16.01
C LEU A 464 -41.54 24.84 17.50
N GLU A 465 -42.46 24.19 18.22
CA GLU A 465 -42.56 24.35 19.68
C GLU A 465 -41.35 23.72 20.39
N GLU A 466 -40.88 22.55 19.94
CA GLU A 466 -39.62 21.93 20.41
C GLU A 466 -38.45 22.90 20.24
N VAL A 467 -38.29 23.52 19.06
CA VAL A 467 -37.22 24.50 18.81
C VAL A 467 -37.36 25.79 19.63
N LYS A 468 -38.58 26.28 19.90
CA LYS A 468 -38.82 27.45 20.77
C LYS A 468 -38.53 27.17 22.25
N ALA A 469 -38.63 25.91 22.68
CA ALA A 469 -38.49 25.52 24.07
C ALA A 469 -37.02 25.35 24.51
N MET A 470 -36.08 25.28 23.56
CA MET A 470 -34.64 25.13 23.84
C MET A 470 -34.05 26.45 24.35
N ASN A 471 -33.30 26.36 25.46
CA ASN A 471 -32.69 27.49 26.15
C ASN A 471 -31.15 27.45 26.11
N ASP A 472 -30.55 26.30 25.78
CA ASP A 472 -29.09 26.16 25.65
C ASP A 472 -28.63 25.47 24.35
N ILE A 473 -27.30 25.47 24.14
CA ILE A 473 -26.66 24.97 22.92
C ILE A 473 -26.65 23.44 22.86
N ASN A 474 -26.64 22.75 24.01
CA ASN A 474 -26.65 21.28 24.08
C ASN A 474 -28.03 20.73 23.68
N GLU A 475 -29.11 21.43 24.06
CA GLU A 475 -30.47 21.11 23.60
C GLU A 475 -30.59 21.24 22.07
N LEU A 476 -30.05 22.34 21.50
CA LEU A 476 -29.98 22.55 20.05
C LEU A 476 -29.12 21.50 19.34
N GLU A 477 -27.96 21.14 19.89
CA GLU A 477 -27.09 20.09 19.35
C GLU A 477 -27.79 18.73 19.37
N GLY A 478 -28.38 18.34 20.51
CA GLY A 478 -29.15 17.10 20.65
C GLY A 478 -30.33 17.02 19.68
N PHE A 479 -31.03 18.14 19.47
CA PHE A 479 -32.07 18.26 18.44
C PHE A 479 -31.51 18.07 17.02
N MET A 480 -30.40 18.73 16.67
CA MET A 480 -29.78 18.60 15.34
C MET A 480 -29.25 17.18 15.08
N LEU A 481 -28.65 16.53 16.08
CA LEU A 481 -28.20 15.14 15.99
C LEU A 481 -29.37 14.17 15.77
N LYS A 482 -30.41 14.27 16.60
CA LYS A 482 -31.67 13.49 16.52
C LYS A 482 -32.30 13.56 15.13
N HIS A 483 -32.46 14.77 14.58
CA HIS A 483 -33.09 14.96 13.27
C HIS A 483 -32.13 14.64 12.11
N GLY A 484 -30.81 14.77 12.30
CA GLY A 484 -29.78 14.38 11.33
C GLY A 484 -29.68 12.86 11.13
N GLU A 485 -29.61 12.08 12.22
CA GLU A 485 -29.61 10.62 12.19
C GLU A 485 -30.82 10.07 11.42
N ASN A 486 -32.01 10.60 11.71
CA ASN A 486 -33.26 10.20 11.06
C ASN A 486 -33.32 10.55 9.55
N ILE A 487 -32.52 11.52 9.07
CA ILE A 487 -32.39 11.82 7.63
C ILE A 487 -31.43 10.82 6.96
N VAL A 488 -30.37 10.38 7.64
CA VAL A 488 -29.46 9.33 7.15
C VAL A 488 -30.17 7.97 7.09
N ASP A 489 -30.95 7.61 8.10
CA ASP A 489 -31.83 6.42 8.08
C ASP A 489 -32.82 6.45 6.91
N MET A 490 -33.33 7.64 6.55
CA MET A 490 -34.21 7.81 5.40
C MET A 490 -33.48 7.55 4.08
N MET A 491 -32.19 7.89 3.98
CA MET A 491 -31.38 7.65 2.79
C MET A 491 -31.21 6.15 2.53
N GLY A 492 -30.97 5.35 3.57
CA GLY A 492 -30.95 3.89 3.47
C GLY A 492 -32.25 3.31 2.91
N ALA A 493 -33.40 3.78 3.42
CA ALA A 493 -34.71 3.33 2.95
C ALA A 493 -35.04 3.73 1.50
N GLU A 494 -34.50 4.86 1.01
CA GLU A 494 -34.62 5.23 -0.41
C GLU A 494 -33.65 4.43 -1.31
N ILE A 495 -32.45 4.07 -0.82
CA ILE A 495 -31.54 3.13 -1.51
C ILE A 495 -32.21 1.77 -1.72
N ASP A 496 -32.80 1.19 -0.67
CA ASP A 496 -33.54 -0.09 -0.74
C ASP A 496 -34.65 -0.05 -1.80
N ARG A 497 -35.40 1.07 -1.87
CA ARG A 497 -36.45 1.29 -2.88
C ARG A 497 -35.88 1.29 -4.30
N ILE A 498 -34.74 1.95 -4.52
CA ILE A 498 -34.10 2.06 -5.83
C ILE A 498 -33.54 0.70 -6.27
N GLU A 499 -32.91 -0.06 -5.36
CA GLU A 499 -32.45 -1.43 -5.67
C GLU A 499 -33.61 -2.37 -5.99
N LEU A 500 -34.72 -2.31 -5.26
CA LEU A 500 -35.93 -3.09 -5.56
C LEU A 500 -36.51 -2.72 -6.94
N LYS A 501 -36.60 -1.43 -7.27
CA LYS A 501 -37.08 -0.93 -8.57
C LYS A 501 -36.26 -1.51 -9.74
N LEU A 502 -34.93 -1.58 -9.61
CA LEU A 502 -34.04 -2.18 -10.61
C LEU A 502 -34.22 -3.71 -10.75
N ARG A 503 -34.53 -4.41 -9.65
CA ARG A 503 -34.75 -5.86 -9.65
C ARG A 503 -36.13 -6.27 -10.17
N GLU A 504 -37.15 -5.42 -10.00
CA GLU A 504 -38.52 -5.67 -10.52
C GLU A 504 -38.69 -5.29 -12.00
N LYS A 505 -37.84 -4.43 -12.56
CA LYS A 505 -37.85 -4.03 -13.98
C LYS A 505 -36.50 -4.26 -14.69
N PRO A 506 -36.03 -5.51 -14.84
CA PRO A 506 -34.89 -5.79 -15.71
C PRO A 506 -35.20 -5.39 -17.17
N PRO A 507 -34.22 -4.90 -17.94
CA PRO A 507 -34.42 -4.54 -19.34
C PRO A 507 -34.86 -5.78 -20.18
N PRO A 508 -35.65 -5.60 -21.26
CA PRO A 508 -36.48 -6.65 -21.86
C PRO A 508 -35.72 -7.72 -22.70
N VAL A 509 -34.46 -8.02 -22.38
CA VAL A 509 -33.57 -8.89 -23.16
C VAL A 509 -33.00 -9.98 -22.25
N HIS A 510 -33.85 -10.98 -21.98
CA HIS A 510 -33.69 -12.14 -21.08
C HIS A 510 -33.80 -11.84 -19.56
N PRO A 511 -34.39 -12.77 -18.78
CA PRO A 511 -34.43 -12.66 -17.31
C PRO A 511 -33.00 -12.74 -16.77
N THR A 512 -32.49 -11.60 -16.29
CA THR A 512 -31.13 -11.46 -15.76
C THR A 512 -31.21 -11.04 -14.29
N GLU A 513 -30.56 -11.79 -13.39
CA GLU A 513 -30.45 -11.41 -11.98
C GLU A 513 -29.42 -10.28 -11.87
N ILE A 514 -29.88 -9.07 -11.56
CA ILE A 514 -29.00 -7.93 -11.31
C ILE A 514 -28.71 -7.85 -9.81
N ARG A 515 -27.48 -8.19 -9.41
CA ARG A 515 -26.97 -7.91 -8.07
C ARG A 515 -26.43 -6.49 -8.02
N THR A 516 -27.31 -5.60 -7.58
CA THR A 516 -27.04 -4.20 -7.26
C THR A 516 -26.15 -4.07 -6.03
N SER A 517 -25.31 -3.04 -6.02
CA SER A 517 -24.71 -2.48 -4.82
C SER A 517 -24.60 -0.97 -5.01
N ILE A 518 -25.52 -0.23 -4.39
CA ILE A 518 -25.57 1.22 -4.43
C ILE A 518 -24.80 1.81 -3.24
N SER A 519 -23.99 2.85 -3.49
CA SER A 519 -23.35 3.65 -2.44
C SER A 519 -23.72 5.13 -2.61
N PRO A 520 -24.25 5.79 -1.56
CA PRO A 520 -24.51 7.23 -1.60
C PRO A 520 -23.22 8.02 -1.48
N SER A 521 -23.00 9.03 -2.32
CA SER A 521 -21.90 9.98 -2.11
C SER A 521 -22.22 10.94 -0.97
N SER A 522 -21.47 10.85 0.12
CA SER A 522 -21.68 11.63 1.33
C SER A 522 -21.23 13.08 1.14
N ALA A 523 -22.19 14.02 1.11
CA ALA A 523 -21.93 15.45 1.06
C ALA A 523 -23.03 16.28 1.76
N VAL A 524 -22.91 16.47 3.08
CA VAL A 524 -23.70 17.45 3.85
C VAL A 524 -22.75 18.33 4.66
N GLU A 525 -22.13 19.31 4.00
CA GLU A 525 -21.48 20.42 4.70
C GLU A 525 -22.53 21.51 4.99
N LEU A 526 -22.87 21.66 6.27
CA LEU A 526 -23.56 22.85 6.77
C LEU A 526 -22.57 24.02 6.82
N ASN A 527 -22.53 24.82 5.75
CA ASN A 527 -21.69 26.01 5.67
C ASN A 527 -22.26 27.16 6.53
N THR A 528 -22.11 27.04 7.85
CA THR A 528 -22.69 27.95 8.87
C THR A 528 -21.67 28.93 9.47
N THR A 529 -20.62 29.30 8.72
CA THR A 529 -19.58 30.27 9.14
C THR A 529 -19.46 31.48 8.21
N GLY A 530 -20.53 31.86 7.50
CA GLY A 530 -20.54 32.96 6.52
C GLY A 530 -21.54 34.10 6.74
N ALA A 531 -22.32 34.11 7.84
CA ALA A 531 -23.57 34.90 7.91
C ALA A 531 -23.74 35.85 9.12
N LEU A 532 -22.69 36.11 9.93
CA LEU A 532 -22.77 37.00 11.11
C LEU A 532 -21.72 38.13 11.16
N ALA A 533 -21.00 38.39 10.08
CA ALA A 533 -19.94 39.41 10.00
C ALA A 533 -20.25 40.52 8.99
N ASN A 534 -21.41 41.18 9.09
CA ASN A 534 -21.68 42.41 8.34
C ASN A 534 -22.82 43.26 8.96
N TYR A 535 -22.58 43.85 10.14
CA TYR A 535 -23.41 44.96 10.66
C TYR A 535 -22.60 45.99 11.48
N ALA A 536 -21.40 46.33 11.00
CA ALA A 536 -20.58 47.42 11.53
C ALA A 536 -19.79 48.07 10.37
N GLY A 537 -20.44 48.95 9.61
CA GLY A 537 -19.82 49.60 8.46
C GLY A 537 -19.17 50.93 8.80
N SER A 538 -18.15 51.33 8.04
CA SER A 538 -17.99 52.72 7.54
C SER A 538 -16.86 52.86 6.52
N ASN A 539 -16.97 53.91 5.69
CA ASN A 539 -15.91 54.60 4.95
C ASN A 539 -15.24 53.94 3.72
N LEU A 540 -15.81 54.26 2.55
CA LEU A 540 -15.17 55.11 1.53
C LEU A 540 -13.79 54.70 0.96
N ASN A 541 -13.76 54.04 -0.20
CA ASN A 541 -13.57 54.71 -1.51
C ASN A 541 -13.28 53.73 -2.67
N THR A 542 -13.87 54.04 -3.83
CA THR A 542 -13.53 53.53 -5.19
C THR A 542 -12.59 54.55 -5.90
N PRO A 543 -12.19 54.42 -7.19
CA PRO A 543 -12.39 53.35 -8.20
C PRO A 543 -11.08 52.98 -8.99
N TYR A 544 -11.24 52.25 -10.11
CA TYR A 544 -10.40 52.25 -11.34
C TYR A 544 -9.02 51.53 -11.32
N GLN A 545 -8.47 51.02 -12.45
CA GLN A 545 -8.97 50.96 -13.85
C GLN A 545 -8.55 49.68 -14.61
N ASP A 546 -9.14 49.47 -15.79
CA ASP A 546 -8.86 48.45 -16.81
C ASP A 546 -7.47 48.56 -17.45
N LEU A 547 -7.01 47.47 -18.11
CA LEU A 547 -6.72 47.48 -19.56
C LEU A 547 -6.58 46.06 -20.15
N ASN A 548 -6.59 45.96 -21.49
CA ASN A 548 -6.81 44.75 -22.29
C ASN A 548 -5.51 44.32 -23.07
N PRO A 549 -5.48 43.42 -24.09
CA PRO A 549 -4.31 42.56 -24.35
C PRO A 549 -3.56 42.92 -25.66
N ASP A 550 -3.24 41.92 -26.50
CA ASP A 550 -2.58 41.97 -27.83
C ASP A 550 -1.04 42.19 -27.84
N ILE A 551 -0.20 41.65 -28.76
CA ILE A 551 -0.42 40.72 -29.90
C ILE A 551 0.87 39.94 -30.32
N LEU A 552 0.70 38.67 -30.75
CA LEU A 552 1.35 37.88 -31.84
C LEU A 552 2.86 38.06 -32.28
N VAL A 553 3.55 36.94 -32.60
CA VAL A 553 4.38 36.63 -33.83
C VAL A 553 5.69 35.79 -33.63
N ILE A 554 5.62 34.49 -33.99
CA ILE A 554 6.51 33.64 -34.83
C ILE A 554 8.07 33.83 -34.85
N ARG A 555 8.84 32.74 -34.58
CA ARG A 555 9.83 32.09 -35.53
C ARG A 555 10.49 30.77 -35.03
N ARG A 556 10.79 29.86 -35.97
CA ARG A 556 11.75 28.71 -35.87
C ARG A 556 13.06 29.06 -36.61
N PRO A 557 14.21 28.40 -36.32
CA PRO A 557 14.78 27.36 -37.21
C PRO A 557 15.38 26.14 -36.42
N VAL A 558 15.26 24.85 -36.80
CA VAL A 558 15.71 24.05 -37.98
C VAL A 558 17.12 23.41 -37.83
N LEU A 559 17.13 22.07 -37.69
CA LEU A 559 18.09 21.00 -38.11
C LEU A 559 19.63 21.12 -37.89
N HIS A 560 20.27 20.02 -37.42
CA HIS A 560 20.90 19.04 -38.34
C HIS A 560 21.32 17.67 -37.75
N GLU A 561 21.36 16.68 -38.66
CA GLU A 561 21.94 15.32 -38.68
C GLU A 561 23.48 15.33 -38.90
N SER A 562 24.31 14.25 -38.80
CA SER A 562 24.18 12.82 -38.39
C SER A 562 25.58 12.13 -38.27
N ASP A 563 25.60 10.82 -37.95
CA ASP A 563 26.52 9.76 -38.43
C ASP A 563 28.03 9.66 -38.06
N ALA A 564 28.37 8.49 -37.46
CA ALA A 564 29.37 7.49 -37.95
C ALA A 564 30.89 7.86 -38.05
N LEU A 565 31.88 6.93 -38.11
CA LEU A 565 31.95 5.46 -38.04
C LEU A 565 33.40 4.99 -37.67
N ASP A 566 33.50 3.83 -37.01
CA ASP A 566 34.48 2.74 -37.25
C ASP A 566 35.92 2.64 -36.66
N ASN A 567 36.16 1.41 -36.17
CA ASN A 567 37.30 0.47 -36.34
C ASN A 567 38.70 0.49 -35.62
N SER A 568 39.02 -0.72 -35.14
CA SER A 568 40.29 -1.48 -35.26
C SER A 568 41.45 -1.38 -34.22
N ALA A 569 41.78 -2.56 -33.67
CA ALA A 569 43.12 -3.19 -33.51
C ALA A 569 44.27 -2.46 -32.72
N ASN A 570 45.22 -3.13 -32.05
CA ASN A 570 45.71 -4.51 -32.17
C ASN A 570 46.45 -5.04 -30.90
N GLU A 571 46.73 -6.35 -30.86
CA GLU A 571 47.82 -7.13 -30.21
C GLU A 571 48.79 -6.44 -29.20
N THR A 572 49.15 -7.05 -28.06
CA THR A 572 50.11 -8.18 -27.97
C THR A 572 50.26 -8.72 -26.52
N CYS A 573 50.77 -9.95 -26.35
CA CYS A 573 51.21 -10.55 -25.07
C CYS A 573 52.74 -10.81 -25.11
N PRO A 574 53.45 -10.97 -23.97
CA PRO A 574 54.13 -12.26 -23.76
C PRO A 574 54.43 -12.74 -22.30
N VAL A 575 54.00 -13.98 -21.99
CA VAL A 575 54.85 -15.13 -21.56
C VAL A 575 55.52 -15.23 -20.15
N ALA A 576 55.32 -16.41 -19.52
CA ALA A 576 56.18 -17.15 -18.55
C ALA A 576 56.24 -16.75 -17.04
N SER A 577 56.51 -17.67 -16.08
CA SER A 577 56.35 -19.15 -16.04
C SER A 577 56.58 -19.81 -14.63
N ALA A 578 55.84 -20.90 -14.36
CA ALA A 578 56.27 -22.20 -13.78
C ALA A 578 56.72 -22.43 -12.30
N ILE A 579 56.31 -23.62 -11.80
CA ILE A 579 56.99 -24.61 -10.90
C ILE A 579 56.66 -24.72 -9.38
N ASN A 580 56.07 -25.89 -9.02
CA ASN A 580 56.08 -26.73 -7.79
C ASN A 580 55.86 -26.14 -6.36
N GLY A 581 55.23 -26.84 -5.39
CA GLY A 581 54.52 -28.13 -5.39
C GLY A 581 54.60 -28.95 -4.07
N PHE A 582 53.82 -30.06 -3.98
CA PHE A 582 53.90 -31.24 -3.06
C PHE A 582 53.26 -31.29 -1.63
N ARG A 583 52.60 -32.46 -1.39
CA ARG A 583 52.44 -33.29 -0.15
C ARG A 583 51.23 -33.18 0.82
N ASP A 584 50.24 -34.03 0.55
CA ASP A 584 49.89 -35.26 1.31
C ASP A 584 49.62 -35.29 2.85
N SER A 585 48.36 -35.67 3.17
CA SER A 585 47.93 -36.73 4.13
C SER A 585 48.15 -36.60 5.66
N TYR A 586 47.06 -36.72 6.45
CA TYR A 586 46.62 -37.99 7.10
C TYR A 586 45.27 -37.85 7.88
N VAL A 587 44.82 -38.90 8.58
CA VAL A 587 43.40 -39.20 8.95
C VAL A 587 43.25 -39.65 10.42
N LEU A 588 41.98 -39.67 10.91
CA LEU A 588 41.37 -40.35 12.10
C LEU A 588 40.92 -39.39 13.22
N VAL A 589 39.66 -39.33 13.70
CA VAL A 589 38.61 -40.32 14.12
C VAL A 589 38.72 -40.75 15.60
N GLY A 590 37.64 -40.53 16.37
CA GLY A 590 37.42 -40.98 17.75
C GLY A 590 36.02 -40.58 18.27
N ALA A 591 35.38 -41.38 19.13
CA ALA A 591 33.97 -41.24 19.50
C ALA A 591 33.60 -41.77 20.91
N GLU A 592 32.34 -41.53 21.32
CA GLU A 592 31.59 -42.09 22.47
C GLU A 592 31.98 -41.68 23.92
N GLY A 593 31.00 -41.73 24.85
CA GLY A 593 31.21 -41.55 26.30
C GLY A 593 29.96 -41.11 27.10
N TYR A 594 29.30 -42.04 27.80
CA TYR A 594 28.02 -41.84 28.52
C TYR A 594 28.16 -41.58 30.05
N PHE A 595 27.05 -41.18 30.68
CA PHE A 595 26.66 -41.32 32.12
C PHE A 595 27.21 -40.38 33.23
N GLY A 596 26.29 -39.92 34.10
CA GLY A 596 26.53 -39.32 35.42
C GLY A 596 25.24 -38.78 36.07
N ARG A 597 24.99 -39.00 37.38
CA ARG A 597 23.74 -38.60 38.09
C ARG A 597 23.97 -38.24 39.58
N LEU A 598 23.01 -37.45 40.10
CA LEU A 598 22.44 -37.46 41.48
C LEU A 598 23.06 -36.65 42.66
N PHE A 599 22.13 -36.25 43.56
CA PHE A 599 22.24 -35.68 44.93
C PHE A 599 22.82 -34.25 45.11
N SER A 600 22.45 -33.47 46.15
CA SER A 600 21.14 -33.20 46.80
C SER A 600 21.24 -32.06 47.83
N HIS A 601 20.10 -31.40 48.13
CA HIS A 601 19.77 -30.53 49.29
C HIS A 601 20.86 -30.10 50.31
N ALA A 602 20.88 -28.80 50.63
CA ALA A 602 20.46 -28.30 51.95
C ALA A 602 20.21 -26.77 51.96
N THR A 603 19.37 -26.29 52.88
CA THR A 603 19.36 -24.90 53.38
C THR A 603 19.44 -24.95 54.91
N PRO A 604 19.77 -23.82 55.58
CA PRO A 604 18.68 -23.12 56.25
C PRO A 604 18.80 -21.58 56.23
N ARG A 605 17.72 -20.89 56.63
CA ARG A 605 17.67 -19.44 56.88
C ARG A 605 18.17 -19.11 58.29
N LEU A 606 18.64 -17.87 58.50
CA LEU A 606 18.16 -16.99 59.58
C LEU A 606 18.63 -15.53 59.41
N SER A 607 17.97 -14.62 60.11
CA SER A 607 18.21 -13.17 60.25
C SER A 607 18.10 -12.84 61.76
N PRO A 608 18.27 -11.60 62.33
CA PRO A 608 18.15 -10.27 61.68
C PRO A 608 19.11 -9.16 62.20
N SER A 609 18.80 -7.90 61.81
CA SER A 609 18.90 -6.64 62.58
C SER A 609 20.00 -5.59 62.26
N HIS A 610 19.59 -4.33 62.41
CA HIS A 610 20.26 -3.03 62.22
C HIS A 610 20.80 -2.45 63.57
N PRO A 611 21.33 -1.21 63.68
CA PRO A 611 21.92 -0.24 62.72
C PRO A 611 23.28 0.38 63.20
N THR A 612 23.74 1.41 62.47
CA THR A 612 24.40 2.68 62.92
C THR A 612 25.80 3.01 62.36
N SER A 613 26.08 4.32 62.29
CA SER A 613 27.22 4.97 61.64
C SER A 613 28.44 5.10 62.56
N PRO A 614 29.65 5.46 62.04
CA PRO A 614 30.01 6.89 62.11
C PRO A 614 31.04 7.45 61.09
N LYS A 615 31.02 8.80 60.94
CA LYS A 615 32.14 9.75 60.76
C LYS A 615 33.13 9.63 59.58
N ILE A 616 33.00 10.61 58.67
CA ILE A 616 33.98 11.69 58.39
C ILE A 616 35.47 11.42 58.71
N GLY A 617 36.33 11.56 57.70
CA GLY A 617 37.76 11.80 57.86
C GLY A 617 38.34 12.61 56.69
N PHE A 618 38.86 13.83 56.97
CA PHE A 618 39.58 14.64 55.99
C PHE A 618 41.08 14.28 55.97
N ARG A 619 41.73 14.36 54.80
CA ARG A 619 43.19 14.58 54.75
C ARG A 619 43.64 15.40 53.54
N LEU A 620 44.39 16.45 53.85
CA LEU A 620 45.22 17.26 52.95
C LEU A 620 46.45 16.44 52.49
N ALA A 621 47.25 16.82 51.49
CA ALA A 621 47.10 17.67 50.29
C ALA A 621 48.46 17.63 49.54
N PHE A 622 48.55 18.03 48.27
CA PHE A 622 49.80 18.54 47.68
C PHE A 622 49.50 19.51 46.52
N ASP A 623 50.36 20.53 46.34
CA ASP A 623 50.30 21.60 45.33
C ASP A 623 51.64 21.66 44.58
N SER A 624 51.59 22.00 43.28
CA SER A 624 52.76 22.50 42.57
C SER A 624 52.44 23.42 41.36
N SER A 625 51.87 24.60 41.60
CA SER A 625 52.28 25.90 40.97
C SER A 625 52.17 26.12 39.43
N LYS A 626 51.96 27.33 38.86
CA LYS A 626 51.72 28.71 39.37
C LYS A 626 51.27 29.66 38.22
N GLY A 627 50.49 30.70 38.52
CA GLY A 627 50.33 31.93 37.70
C GLY A 627 48.89 32.45 37.57
N LEU A 628 48.39 33.36 38.42
CA LEU A 628 48.50 34.85 38.37
C LEU A 628 47.85 35.48 37.11
N LYS A 629 46.91 36.44 37.17
CA LYS A 629 46.66 37.53 38.16
C LYS A 629 45.16 37.76 38.49
N VAL A 630 44.86 38.78 39.32
CA VAL A 630 43.60 38.98 40.07
C VAL A 630 43.05 40.42 39.94
N ASN A 631 41.71 40.59 40.02
CA ASN A 631 40.90 41.68 40.64
C ASN A 631 39.58 41.89 39.83
N HIS A 632 38.45 42.36 40.38
CA HIS A 632 38.16 43.09 41.64
C HIS A 632 36.94 42.51 42.41
N LEU A 633 36.70 43.00 43.64
CA LEU A 633 35.63 42.58 44.56
C LEU A 633 34.81 43.80 45.07
N GLN A 634 33.50 43.65 45.31
CA GLN A 634 32.72 44.58 46.16
C GLN A 634 31.45 43.91 46.74
N LEU A 635 30.96 44.37 47.89
CA LEU A 635 29.92 43.71 48.72
C LEU A 635 29.04 44.72 49.49
N ILE A 636 27.73 44.41 49.63
CA ILE A 636 26.83 44.66 50.82
C ILE A 636 26.56 46.15 51.18
N PRO A 637 25.30 46.63 51.33
CA PRO A 637 24.40 46.27 52.45
C PRO A 637 22.86 46.19 52.16
N PRO A 638 22.00 45.79 53.14
CA PRO A 638 20.59 45.44 52.91
C PRO A 638 19.49 46.33 53.56
N GLY A 639 18.30 46.33 52.94
CA GLY A 639 16.98 46.14 53.60
C GLY A 639 16.28 47.30 54.36
N ILE A 640 15.16 47.80 53.80
CA ILE A 640 14.07 48.51 54.52
C ILE A 640 12.69 48.15 53.92
N GLU A 641 11.77 47.67 54.76
CA GLU A 641 10.30 47.63 54.60
C GLU A 641 9.64 48.78 55.44
N PRO A 642 8.30 49.06 55.49
CA PRO A 642 7.12 48.31 54.96
C PRO A 642 5.98 49.17 54.33
N ARG A 643 4.93 48.51 53.78
CA ARG A 643 3.50 48.55 54.26
C ARG A 643 2.43 48.18 53.21
N TYR A 644 1.89 46.98 53.38
CA TYR A 644 0.49 46.54 53.19
C TYR A 644 -0.59 47.52 52.72
N LEU A 645 -1.39 47.06 51.74
CA LEU A 645 -2.83 46.78 51.95
C LEU A 645 -3.26 45.57 51.08
N SER A 646 -4.42 44.97 51.34
CA SER A 646 -4.73 43.57 50.97
C SER A 646 -6.07 43.36 50.28
N HIS A 647 -6.16 42.43 49.32
CA HIS A 647 -7.01 41.22 49.44
C HIS A 647 -6.86 40.22 48.27
N GLN A 648 -6.83 38.92 48.62
CA GLN A 648 -7.29 37.74 47.87
C GLN A 648 -6.96 37.58 46.36
N GLN A 649 -5.99 36.70 46.09
CA GLN A 649 -6.19 35.57 45.16
C GLN A 649 -5.55 34.31 45.76
N ALA A 650 -6.03 33.12 45.38
CA ALA A 650 -5.69 31.87 46.06
C ALA A 650 -4.31 31.32 45.65
N THR A 651 -3.57 30.79 46.61
CA THR A 651 -2.32 30.05 46.36
C THR A 651 -2.62 28.73 45.63
N PRO A 652 -1.96 28.44 44.50
CA PRO A 652 -1.82 27.07 44.03
C PRO A 652 -1.07 26.26 45.10
N THR A 653 -1.62 25.11 45.47
CA THR A 653 -0.89 24.16 46.33
C THR A 653 0.41 23.74 45.64
N ARG A 654 1.49 23.55 46.42
CA ARG A 654 2.71 22.88 45.93
C ARG A 654 2.36 21.46 45.46
N GLY A 655 2.10 21.30 44.17
CA GLY A 655 2.27 20.02 43.50
C GLY A 655 3.73 19.59 43.61
N ASN A 656 3.98 18.30 43.79
CA ASN A 656 5.34 17.79 43.75
C ASN A 656 5.94 18.09 42.38
N ILE A 657 7.14 18.69 42.36
CA ILE A 657 7.99 18.64 41.17
C ILE A 657 8.29 17.15 40.96
N PRO A 658 7.97 16.54 39.79
CA PRO A 658 8.29 15.14 39.54
C PRO A 658 9.78 14.89 39.76
N SER A 659 10.13 13.75 40.35
CA SER A 659 11.53 13.40 40.51
C SER A 659 12.15 13.13 39.13
N VAL A 660 13.48 13.15 39.06
CA VAL A 660 14.22 12.86 37.82
C VAL A 660 13.89 11.46 37.25
N LYS A 661 13.33 10.57 38.08
CA LYS A 661 12.93 9.20 37.70
C LYS A 661 11.57 9.13 37.01
N ASP A 662 10.70 10.12 37.20
CA ASP A 662 9.27 10.05 36.83
C ASP A 662 8.98 10.54 35.39
N VAL A 663 9.99 10.50 34.52
CA VAL A 663 9.96 11.03 33.15
C VAL A 663 9.27 10.05 32.21
N THR A 664 8.38 10.55 31.35
CA THR A 664 7.89 9.76 30.21
C THR A 664 8.88 9.87 29.06
N MET A 665 9.25 8.76 28.44
CA MET A 665 10.15 8.70 27.30
C MET A 665 9.43 8.09 26.10
N GLY A 666 9.08 8.95 25.14
CA GLY A 666 8.60 8.53 23.82
C GLY A 666 9.77 8.57 22.84
N VAL A 667 10.29 7.40 22.45
CA VAL A 667 11.27 7.29 21.36
C VAL A 667 10.50 6.89 20.12
N LEU A 668 10.15 7.89 19.32
CA LEU A 668 9.52 7.74 18.02
C LEU A 668 10.64 7.49 17.01
N VAL A 669 10.56 6.42 16.22
CA VAL A 669 11.53 6.13 15.17
C VAL A 669 10.77 5.78 13.90
N GLY A 670 11.08 6.46 12.79
CA GLY A 670 10.80 5.95 11.45
C GLY A 670 11.83 4.86 11.17
N ASN A 671 11.38 3.61 11.08
CA ASN A 671 12.23 2.48 11.48
C ASN A 671 12.09 1.30 10.49
N ASP A 672 12.99 1.27 9.51
CA ASP A 672 13.15 0.43 8.31
C ASP A 672 12.00 -0.51 7.82
N PRO A 673 11.61 -0.48 6.53
CA PRO A 673 12.45 0.50 5.06
C PRO A 673 12.51 2.04 5.03
N PRO A 674 12.02 2.85 5.98
CA PRO A 674 12.08 4.29 5.87
C PRO A 674 13.14 4.82 6.76
N THR A 675 14.29 4.85 6.15
CA THR A 675 15.06 6.03 6.39
C THR A 675 14.31 7.19 5.74
N VAL A 676 13.67 7.99 6.60
CA VAL A 676 13.21 9.32 6.24
C VAL A 676 14.46 10.05 5.76
N GLY A 677 14.55 10.24 4.45
CA GLY A 677 15.73 10.85 3.84
C GLY A 677 15.91 12.27 4.37
N TRP A 678 17.16 12.75 4.33
CA TRP A 678 17.50 14.07 4.87
C TRP A 678 16.60 15.20 4.34
N ASN A 679 16.09 15.06 3.11
CA ASN A 679 15.24 16.03 2.44
C ASN A 679 13.74 15.70 2.44
N ASP A 680 13.31 14.70 3.21
CA ASP A 680 11.92 14.23 3.22
C ASP A 680 11.07 14.85 4.32
N VAL A 681 11.71 15.35 5.38
CA VAL A 681 11.08 16.18 6.41
C VAL A 681 11.14 17.67 6.05
N GLY A 682 10.06 18.37 6.39
CA GLY A 682 9.97 19.82 6.20
C GLY A 682 11.11 20.56 6.89
N PHE A 683 11.46 20.23 8.13
CA PHE A 683 12.43 21.02 8.91
C PHE A 683 13.86 21.14 8.33
N HIS A 684 14.27 20.30 7.34
CA HIS A 684 15.53 20.45 6.59
C HIS A 684 15.39 21.25 5.27
N GLY A 685 14.31 22.03 5.11
CA GLY A 685 14.13 23.01 4.03
C GLY A 685 13.33 22.54 2.81
N SER A 686 12.94 21.26 2.76
CA SER A 686 12.11 20.71 1.67
C SER A 686 10.66 21.19 1.72
N ASN A 687 10.09 21.54 0.56
CA ASN A 687 8.67 21.96 0.45
C ASN A 687 7.77 20.87 -0.20
N GLN A 688 8.31 19.70 -0.60
CA GLN A 688 7.54 18.70 -1.35
C GLN A 688 6.47 17.98 -0.52
N ILE A 689 6.83 17.61 0.71
CA ILE A 689 6.04 16.75 1.58
C ILE A 689 5.92 17.47 2.93
N PRO A 690 4.76 18.07 3.25
CA PRO A 690 4.56 18.69 4.56
C PRO A 690 4.57 17.63 5.67
N THR A 691 5.41 17.84 6.68
CA THR A 691 5.48 17.02 7.92
C THR A 691 5.18 17.90 9.15
N PRO A 692 3.99 18.53 9.24
CA PRO A 692 3.74 19.61 10.20
C PRO A 692 3.73 19.17 11.68
N ASN A 693 3.43 17.90 11.99
CA ASN A 693 3.45 17.40 13.37
C ASN A 693 4.87 17.07 13.84
N ILE A 694 5.74 16.61 12.94
CA ILE A 694 7.18 16.40 13.17
C ILE A 694 7.89 17.76 13.25
N ASP A 695 7.64 18.65 12.29
CA ASP A 695 8.22 19.99 12.22
C ASP A 695 7.88 20.83 13.48
N ALA A 696 6.67 20.69 14.03
CA ALA A 696 6.29 21.36 15.26
C ALA A 696 7.10 20.89 16.49
N LEU A 697 7.50 19.61 16.57
CA LEU A 697 8.46 19.14 17.57
C LEU A 697 9.86 19.71 17.29
N ALA A 698 10.27 19.72 16.02
CA ALA A 698 11.60 20.14 15.57
C ALA A 698 11.93 21.57 16.00
N TYR A 699 11.10 22.55 15.58
CA TYR A 699 11.33 23.97 15.87
C TYR A 699 11.13 24.34 17.35
N SER A 700 10.34 23.55 18.08
CA SER A 700 10.08 23.75 19.52
C SER A 700 11.10 23.03 20.41
N GLY A 701 11.95 22.16 19.83
CA GLY A 701 12.92 21.30 20.50
C GLY A 701 14.35 21.62 20.06
N LEU A 702 15.13 20.59 19.76
CA LEU A 702 16.42 20.66 19.07
C LEU A 702 16.34 19.90 17.75
N ILE A 703 16.84 20.50 16.67
CA ILE A 703 17.12 19.80 15.41
C ILE A 703 18.56 19.30 15.46
N LEU A 704 18.80 17.99 15.28
CA LEU A 704 20.13 17.39 15.47
C LEU A 704 20.90 17.32 14.14
N ASN A 705 21.44 18.46 13.68
CA ASN A 705 22.09 18.55 12.35
C ASN A 705 23.38 17.72 12.20
N ASN A 706 24.01 17.32 13.31
CA ASN A 706 25.24 16.49 13.33
C ASN A 706 24.97 15.11 13.97
N TYR A 707 23.83 14.51 13.62
CA TYR A 707 23.39 13.19 14.08
C TYR A 707 23.79 12.08 13.08
N TYR A 708 24.39 11.01 13.62
CA TYR A 708 24.92 9.89 12.84
C TYR A 708 24.39 8.53 13.29
N THR A 709 24.25 7.63 12.33
CA THR A 709 23.77 6.25 12.49
C THR A 709 24.63 5.30 11.67
N PRO A 710 24.60 3.98 11.95
CA PRO A 710 24.99 2.99 10.96
C PRO A 710 24.12 3.08 9.68
N ALA A 711 24.58 2.45 8.59
CA ALA A 711 23.98 2.62 7.27
C ALA A 711 22.76 1.70 6.96
N ILE A 712 22.47 0.71 7.83
CA ILE A 712 21.38 -0.25 7.65
C ILE A 712 20.84 -0.76 9.01
N CYS A 713 19.57 -1.16 9.05
CA CYS A 713 18.79 -1.09 10.30
C CYS A 713 19.12 -2.07 11.41
N THR A 714 19.53 -3.31 11.12
CA THR A 714 19.94 -4.24 12.19
C THR A 714 21.15 -3.68 12.98
N PRO A 715 22.25 -3.26 12.32
CA PRO A 715 23.32 -2.53 13.00
C PRO A 715 22.81 -1.28 13.75
N SER A 716 21.97 -0.45 13.13
CA SER A 716 21.45 0.76 13.79
C SER A 716 20.60 0.48 15.04
N ARG A 717 19.81 -0.59 15.04
CA ARG A 717 19.01 -1.02 16.20
C ARG A 717 19.86 -1.70 17.25
N SER A 718 20.92 -2.41 16.85
CA SER A 718 21.95 -2.91 17.76
C SER A 718 22.57 -1.73 18.51
N ALA A 719 23.01 -0.69 17.78
CA ALA A 719 23.60 0.52 18.34
C ALA A 719 22.63 1.26 19.30
N LEU A 720 21.38 1.46 18.90
CA LEU A 720 20.35 2.11 19.73
C LEU A 720 20.06 1.33 21.02
N MET A 721 19.94 0.00 20.93
CA MET A 721 19.52 -0.84 22.05
C MET A 721 20.66 -1.18 23.01
N THR A 722 21.91 -1.26 22.54
CA THR A 722 23.08 -1.66 23.36
C THR A 722 23.98 -0.50 23.77
N GLY A 723 23.95 0.63 23.05
CA GLY A 723 24.95 1.69 23.22
C GLY A 723 26.36 1.30 22.75
N ARG A 724 26.52 0.16 22.06
CA ARG A 724 27.80 -0.31 21.47
C ARG A 724 27.78 -0.19 19.95
N HIS A 725 28.92 0.01 19.31
CA HIS A 725 29.00 -0.03 17.85
C HIS A 725 28.66 -1.45 17.34
N PRO A 726 28.08 -1.61 16.14
CA PRO A 726 27.72 -2.94 15.62
C PRO A 726 28.92 -3.87 15.42
N THR A 727 30.08 -3.27 15.12
CA THR A 727 31.39 -3.92 15.07
C THR A 727 31.85 -4.46 16.42
N SER A 728 31.30 -3.96 17.53
CA SER A 728 31.57 -4.43 18.89
C SER A 728 30.75 -5.67 19.27
N ASN A 729 29.79 -6.11 18.43
CA ASN A 729 28.92 -7.27 18.69
C ASN A 729 28.55 -8.12 17.45
N GLY A 730 29.31 -8.01 16.34
CA GLY A 730 29.17 -8.89 15.17
C GLY A 730 27.93 -8.60 14.29
N MET A 731 27.38 -7.38 14.37
CA MET A 731 26.16 -6.93 13.69
C MET A 731 26.42 -5.90 12.57
N GLN A 732 27.68 -5.71 12.16
CA GLN A 732 28.11 -4.61 11.28
C GLN A 732 27.80 -4.76 9.79
N HIS A 733 27.56 -5.98 9.33
CA HIS A 733 27.54 -6.31 7.90
C HIS A 733 26.14 -6.10 7.29
N THR A 734 25.35 -7.17 7.20
CA THR A 734 23.98 -7.12 6.68
C THR A 734 22.93 -7.36 7.79
N VAL A 735 21.66 -7.30 7.39
CA VAL A 735 20.48 -7.46 8.25
C VAL A 735 20.32 -8.87 8.84
N LEU A 736 19.49 -8.98 9.88
CA LEU A 736 19.04 -10.26 10.45
C LEU A 736 17.75 -10.72 9.77
N TYR A 737 17.86 -11.67 8.84
CA TYR A 737 16.69 -12.32 8.22
C TYR A 737 15.90 -13.14 9.25
N GLY A 738 14.59 -13.26 9.07
CA GLY A 738 13.71 -14.09 9.90
C GLY A 738 14.07 -15.58 9.87
N ALA A 739 14.66 -16.04 8.75
CA ALA A 739 15.16 -17.40 8.61
C ALA A 739 16.60 -17.60 9.13
N GLU A 740 17.27 -16.56 9.63
CA GLU A 740 18.64 -16.66 10.14
C GLU A 740 18.64 -17.21 11.59
N PRO A 741 19.36 -18.31 11.91
CA PRO A 741 19.32 -18.95 13.23
C PRO A 741 20.19 -18.22 14.28
N ARG A 742 20.11 -16.89 14.32
CA ARG A 742 20.81 -16.00 15.27
C ARG A 742 20.00 -14.75 15.60
N GLY A 743 20.58 -13.89 16.43
CA GLY A 743 20.06 -12.55 16.73
C GLY A 743 21.08 -11.74 17.53
N LEU A 744 20.71 -10.53 17.93
CA LEU A 744 21.54 -9.69 18.80
C LEU A 744 21.97 -10.48 20.05
N PRO A 745 23.27 -10.61 20.41
CA PRO A 745 23.70 -11.55 21.44
C PRO A 745 22.99 -11.37 22.79
N LEU A 746 22.66 -12.48 23.45
CA LEU A 746 21.94 -12.45 24.74
C LEU A 746 22.79 -11.94 25.91
N SER A 747 24.10 -11.81 25.72
CA SER A 747 25.02 -11.09 26.61
C SER A 747 24.77 -9.58 26.63
N GLU A 748 24.21 -9.02 25.55
CA GLU A 748 23.93 -7.60 25.44
C GLU A 748 22.68 -7.22 26.24
N LYS A 749 22.90 -6.42 27.28
CA LYS A 749 21.84 -5.85 28.12
C LYS A 749 21.32 -4.56 27.48
N LEU A 750 20.01 -4.48 27.26
CA LEU A 750 19.44 -3.44 26.41
C LEU A 750 18.87 -2.24 27.19
N LEU A 751 18.76 -1.09 26.53
CA LEU A 751 18.08 0.14 27.01
C LEU A 751 16.76 -0.13 27.79
N PRO A 752 15.77 -0.89 27.28
CA PRO A 752 14.57 -1.23 28.05
C PRO A 752 14.88 -1.98 29.36
N GLN A 753 15.88 -2.86 29.40
CA GLN A 753 16.26 -3.57 30.63
C GLN A 753 16.93 -2.63 31.65
N TYR A 754 17.67 -1.62 31.20
CA TYR A 754 18.20 -0.55 32.05
C TYR A 754 17.09 0.35 32.62
N LEU A 755 16.14 0.80 31.80
CA LEU A 755 15.02 1.63 32.24
C LEU A 755 14.04 0.88 33.15
N LYS A 756 13.77 -0.40 32.86
CA LYS A 756 12.94 -1.29 33.71
C LYS A 756 13.56 -1.46 35.11
N ALA A 757 14.89 -1.48 35.22
CA ALA A 757 15.60 -1.47 36.50
C ALA A 757 15.48 -0.13 37.28
N LEU A 758 15.10 0.98 36.61
CA LEU A 758 14.71 2.24 37.26
C LEU A 758 13.20 2.30 37.60
N GLY A 759 12.42 1.28 37.21
CA GLY A 759 10.98 1.15 37.49
C GLY A 759 10.05 1.40 36.29
N TYR A 760 10.59 1.74 35.12
CA TYR A 760 9.79 2.08 33.93
C TYR A 760 8.89 0.93 33.48
N ALA A 761 7.67 1.26 33.05
CA ALA A 761 6.86 0.42 32.17
C ALA A 761 7.43 0.53 30.75
N THR A 762 7.77 -0.60 30.13
CA THR A 762 8.55 -0.63 28.89
C THR A 762 7.75 -1.23 27.74
N HIS A 763 7.44 -0.48 26.71
CA HIS A 763 6.60 -0.95 25.60
C HIS A 763 7.27 -0.71 24.25
N ILE A 764 7.16 -1.68 23.36
CA ILE A 764 7.55 -1.56 21.94
C ILE A 764 6.31 -1.72 21.07
N VAL A 765 6.17 -0.86 20.07
CA VAL A 765 5.15 -0.99 19.03
C VAL A 765 5.82 -0.83 17.67
N GLY A 766 5.49 -1.69 16.72
CA GLY A 766 6.15 -1.79 15.42
C GLY A 766 7.32 -2.79 15.40
N LYS A 767 8.33 -2.49 14.59
CA LYS A 767 9.36 -3.45 14.13
C LYS A 767 10.47 -3.72 15.15
N TRP A 768 10.80 -5.00 15.33
CA TRP A 768 11.95 -5.46 16.12
C TRP A 768 13.25 -5.53 15.33
N HIS A 769 13.45 -6.57 14.51
CA HIS A 769 14.60 -6.78 13.61
C HIS A 769 15.98 -6.93 14.29
N LEU A 770 15.99 -7.58 15.45
CA LEU A 770 17.19 -7.98 16.20
C LEU A 770 17.27 -9.51 16.40
N GLY A 771 16.65 -10.25 15.47
CA GLY A 771 16.54 -11.72 15.48
C GLY A 771 15.38 -12.22 16.35
N HIS A 772 14.82 -13.37 15.97
CA HIS A 772 13.67 -13.97 16.67
C HIS A 772 13.64 -15.51 16.66
N PHE A 773 14.68 -16.19 16.15
CA PHE A 773 14.72 -17.65 15.99
C PHE A 773 14.49 -18.44 17.29
N GLN A 774 14.73 -17.85 18.46
CA GLN A 774 14.34 -18.37 19.77
C GLN A 774 13.61 -17.27 20.56
N LYS A 775 12.63 -17.64 21.39
CA LYS A 775 11.81 -16.70 22.20
C LYS A 775 12.67 -15.73 23.00
N GLU A 776 13.83 -16.15 23.51
CA GLU A 776 14.78 -15.31 24.25
C GLU A 776 15.25 -14.07 23.47
N TYR A 777 15.23 -14.11 22.13
CA TYR A 777 15.60 -12.98 21.26
C TYR A 777 14.42 -12.05 20.94
N THR A 778 13.18 -12.47 21.18
CA THR A 778 11.97 -11.66 20.92
C THR A 778 11.83 -10.48 21.91
N PRO A 779 11.10 -9.40 21.57
CA PRO A 779 11.16 -8.15 22.34
C PRO A 779 10.74 -8.26 23.81
N THR A 780 9.75 -9.11 24.11
CA THR A 780 9.23 -9.31 25.47
C THR A 780 10.23 -10.02 26.39
N TYR A 781 11.14 -10.82 25.85
CA TYR A 781 12.26 -11.43 26.58
C TYR A 781 13.48 -10.49 26.66
N ARG A 782 13.62 -9.58 25.68
CA ARG A 782 14.70 -8.58 25.62
C ARG A 782 14.42 -7.27 26.37
N GLY A 783 13.38 -7.25 27.21
CA GLY A 783 13.20 -6.26 28.28
C GLY A 783 11.86 -5.52 28.29
N PHE A 784 11.08 -5.58 27.20
CA PHE A 784 9.79 -4.93 27.11
C PHE A 784 8.70 -5.68 27.90
N ASP A 785 7.82 -4.96 28.58
CA ASP A 785 6.59 -5.44 29.20
C ASP A 785 5.52 -5.84 28.16
N SER A 786 5.51 -5.26 26.95
CA SER A 786 4.68 -5.72 25.82
C SER A 786 5.25 -5.38 24.43
N HIS A 787 4.77 -6.10 23.41
CA HIS A 787 5.02 -5.86 21.99
C HIS A 787 3.73 -5.95 21.16
N LEU A 788 3.55 -5.06 20.19
CA LEU A 788 2.65 -5.24 19.05
C LEU A 788 3.38 -4.83 17.76
N GLY A 789 3.53 -5.72 16.78
CA GLY A 789 4.23 -5.41 15.52
C GLY A 789 4.98 -6.59 14.94
N LEU A 790 5.84 -6.32 13.95
CA LEU A 790 6.67 -7.32 13.26
C LEU A 790 8.01 -7.60 13.94
N TRP A 791 8.52 -8.82 13.76
CA TRP A 791 9.85 -9.30 14.15
C TRP A 791 10.91 -9.22 13.05
N THR A 792 10.52 -9.37 11.77
CA THR A 792 11.33 -9.43 10.54
C THR A 792 11.86 -8.07 10.04
N GLY A 793 12.47 -8.08 8.85
CA GLY A 793 12.96 -6.88 8.15
C GLY A 793 11.86 -6.00 7.54
N HIS A 794 10.71 -6.53 7.17
CA HIS A 794 9.58 -5.77 6.61
C HIS A 794 8.30 -6.61 6.62
N HIS A 795 7.17 -5.97 6.30
CA HIS A 795 5.93 -6.65 5.95
C HIS A 795 5.10 -5.77 5.01
N ASP A 796 4.04 -6.30 4.40
CA ASP A 796 3.02 -5.46 3.78
C ASP A 796 2.18 -4.72 4.83
N TYR A 797 1.75 -3.52 4.49
CA TYR A 797 1.08 -2.62 5.43
C TYR A 797 -0.39 -2.96 5.64
N PHE A 798 -0.99 -3.82 4.83
CA PHE A 798 -2.37 -4.27 4.97
C PHE A 798 -2.44 -5.76 5.28
N ASP A 799 -1.75 -6.62 4.52
CA ASP A 799 -1.81 -8.09 4.77
C ASP A 799 -0.88 -8.54 5.92
N HIS A 800 0.12 -7.72 6.27
CA HIS A 800 1.10 -7.93 7.34
C HIS A 800 1.99 -9.18 7.21
N THR A 801 2.03 -9.79 6.02
CA THR A 801 2.97 -10.85 5.70
C THR A 801 4.33 -10.28 5.32
N ALA A 802 5.38 -11.04 5.61
CA ALA A 802 6.76 -10.72 5.27
C ALA A 802 7.28 -11.78 4.29
N GLN A 803 7.75 -11.35 3.12
CA GLN A 803 8.40 -12.20 2.12
C GLN A 803 9.92 -11.99 2.16
N GLU A 804 10.67 -12.95 2.68
CA GLU A 804 12.14 -12.92 2.71
C GLU A 804 12.70 -14.07 1.86
N GLY A 805 13.17 -13.73 0.65
CA GLY A 805 13.60 -14.71 -0.35
C GLY A 805 12.43 -15.59 -0.80
N ASN A 806 12.58 -16.91 -0.62
CA ASN A 806 11.55 -17.91 -0.94
C ASN A 806 10.53 -18.12 0.20
N TYR A 807 10.73 -17.52 1.37
CA TYR A 807 9.88 -17.70 2.55
C TYR A 807 8.84 -16.59 2.64
N TRP A 808 7.57 -16.93 2.90
CA TRP A 808 6.46 -15.98 2.99
C TRP A 808 5.47 -16.42 4.09
N GLY A 809 5.24 -15.56 5.08
CA GLY A 809 4.20 -15.77 6.10
C GLY A 809 3.83 -14.49 6.84
N LEU A 810 2.75 -14.53 7.64
CA LEU A 810 2.37 -13.45 8.56
C LEU A 810 3.49 -13.22 9.58
N ASP A 811 3.80 -11.95 9.88
CA ASP A 811 4.67 -11.61 11.00
C ASP A 811 4.11 -10.56 11.98
N MET A 812 2.86 -10.11 11.83
CA MET A 812 2.25 -9.26 12.87
C MET A 812 2.05 -10.05 14.17
N ARG A 813 2.63 -9.56 15.27
CA ARG A 813 2.53 -10.17 16.61
C ARG A 813 1.81 -9.31 17.62
N ARG A 814 1.27 -9.99 18.62
CA ARG A 814 0.88 -9.44 19.93
C ARG A 814 1.60 -10.22 21.03
N GLY A 815 2.83 -9.80 21.36
CA GLY A 815 3.74 -10.58 22.20
C GLY A 815 4.42 -11.69 21.40
N LEU A 816 4.15 -12.96 21.73
CA LEU A 816 4.54 -14.12 20.91
C LEU A 816 3.46 -14.51 19.89
N GLU A 817 2.19 -14.22 20.21
CA GLU A 817 1.03 -14.70 19.44
C GLU A 817 0.92 -13.99 18.07
N PRO A 818 0.62 -14.71 16.97
CA PRO A 818 0.23 -14.11 15.71
C PRO A 818 -1.07 -13.29 15.84
N ALA A 819 -1.10 -12.09 15.28
CA ALA A 819 -2.22 -11.16 15.37
C ALA A 819 -2.99 -11.06 14.04
N TRP A 820 -3.59 -12.19 13.62
CA TRP A 820 -4.45 -12.30 12.43
C TRP A 820 -5.66 -11.35 12.48
N ASP A 821 -6.07 -10.88 13.67
CA ASP A 821 -7.14 -9.88 13.87
C ASP A 821 -6.86 -8.52 13.22
N LEU A 822 -5.62 -8.26 12.84
CA LEU A 822 -5.17 -7.00 12.26
C LEU A 822 -5.11 -7.01 10.72
N HIS A 823 -5.23 -8.18 10.07
CA HIS A 823 -5.17 -8.29 8.61
C HIS A 823 -6.21 -7.39 7.90
N GLY A 824 -5.73 -6.60 6.94
CA GLY A 824 -6.49 -5.59 6.20
C GLY A 824 -6.49 -4.20 6.85
N GLN A 825 -5.98 -4.05 8.07
CA GLN A 825 -5.80 -2.76 8.72
C GLN A 825 -4.43 -2.17 8.37
N TYR A 826 -4.32 -0.83 8.28
CA TYR A 826 -3.06 -0.20 7.86
C TYR A 826 -2.03 -0.16 9.00
N SER A 827 -0.85 -0.78 8.83
CA SER A 827 0.19 -0.95 9.87
C SER A 827 0.49 0.33 10.64
N THR A 828 0.61 1.48 9.95
CA THR A 828 0.90 2.77 10.58
C THR A 828 -0.22 3.20 11.52
N ASP A 829 -1.49 2.99 11.16
CA ASP A 829 -2.63 3.28 12.04
C ASP A 829 -2.75 2.25 13.17
N VAL A 830 -2.50 0.97 12.90
CA VAL A 830 -2.43 -0.10 13.92
C VAL A 830 -1.41 0.27 15.01
N PHE A 831 -0.18 0.62 14.61
CA PHE A 831 0.89 1.02 15.53
C PHE A 831 0.56 2.34 16.26
N THR A 832 -0.07 3.29 15.59
CA THR A 832 -0.53 4.54 16.21
C THR A 832 -1.59 4.27 17.28
N ASN A 833 -2.58 3.44 16.97
CA ASN A 833 -3.71 3.17 17.84
C ASN A 833 -3.28 2.40 19.10
N GLU A 834 -2.37 1.43 18.99
CA GLU A 834 -1.80 0.75 20.16
C GLU A 834 -0.90 1.69 20.98
N ALA A 835 -0.11 2.57 20.34
CA ALA A 835 0.68 3.58 21.05
C ALA A 835 -0.20 4.56 21.86
N VAL A 836 -1.26 5.09 21.25
CA VAL A 836 -2.26 5.96 21.92
C VAL A 836 -2.95 5.21 23.07
N LYS A 837 -3.42 3.98 22.82
CA LYS A 837 -4.04 3.10 23.83
C LYS A 837 -3.11 2.81 25.02
N LEU A 838 -1.81 2.59 24.78
CA LEU A 838 -0.82 2.42 25.85
C LEU A 838 -0.65 3.69 26.69
N ILE A 839 -0.62 4.86 26.05
CA ILE A 839 -0.56 6.18 26.73
C ILE A 839 -1.84 6.46 27.53
N ASP A 840 -3.02 6.16 26.97
CA ASP A 840 -4.31 6.37 27.62
C ASP A 840 -4.55 5.41 28.79
N SER A 841 -4.13 4.15 28.67
CA SER A 841 -4.20 3.17 29.77
C SER A 841 -3.02 3.22 30.76
N HIS A 842 -2.00 4.06 30.51
CA HIS A 842 -0.80 4.11 31.35
C HIS A 842 -1.11 4.50 32.81
N ASN A 843 -0.41 3.84 33.73
CA ASN A 843 -0.49 4.08 35.17
C ASN A 843 0.66 4.99 35.62
N PHE A 844 0.33 6.24 35.96
CA PHE A 844 1.23 7.27 36.51
C PHE A 844 2.09 6.84 37.72
N SER A 845 1.78 5.71 38.38
CA SER A 845 2.60 5.13 39.45
C SER A 845 3.96 4.57 38.98
N ARG A 846 4.17 4.44 37.66
CA ARG A 846 5.46 4.14 37.01
C ARG A 846 5.71 5.15 35.89
N PRO A 847 6.97 5.52 35.60
CA PRO A 847 7.29 6.22 34.36
C PRO A 847 7.09 5.30 33.14
N LEU A 848 6.84 5.89 31.97
CA LEU A 848 6.61 5.17 30.70
C LEU A 848 7.83 5.28 29.78
N PHE A 849 8.30 4.16 29.24
CA PHE A 849 9.18 4.10 28.07
C PHE A 849 8.42 3.45 26.92
N LEU A 850 8.16 4.22 25.87
CA LEU A 850 7.49 3.76 24.65
C LEU A 850 8.45 3.92 23.47
N TYR A 851 8.83 2.79 22.87
CA TYR A 851 9.61 2.72 21.64
C TYR A 851 8.67 2.41 20.47
N LEU A 852 8.34 3.43 19.67
CA LEU A 852 7.44 3.33 18.53
C LEU A 852 8.27 3.26 17.24
N ALA A 853 8.46 2.05 16.73
CA ALA A 853 9.31 1.69 15.61
C ALA A 853 8.49 1.44 14.34
N HIS A 854 8.01 2.51 13.71
CA HIS A 854 7.12 2.41 12.54
C HIS A 854 7.80 1.78 11.32
N ALA A 855 7.10 0.85 10.67
CA ALA A 855 7.47 0.37 9.33
C ALA A 855 7.31 1.46 8.25
N ALA A 856 6.45 2.46 8.49
CA ALA A 856 6.18 3.62 7.64
C ALA A 856 7.36 4.58 7.58
N VAL A 857 7.90 4.99 6.42
CA VAL A 857 7.66 4.79 4.97
C VAL A 857 8.46 3.72 4.17
N HIS A 858 8.90 2.58 4.74
CA HIS A 858 9.64 1.54 3.96
C HIS A 858 8.72 1.12 2.78
N SER A 859 9.32 0.62 1.70
CA SER A 859 8.82 -0.32 0.71
C SER A 859 7.95 -1.45 1.32
N SER A 860 7.90 -2.63 0.71
CA SER A 860 7.04 -3.71 1.20
C SER A 860 7.64 -5.03 0.73
N ASN A 861 6.85 -6.09 0.75
CA ASN A 861 7.06 -7.20 -0.16
C ASN A 861 7.04 -6.66 -1.62
N PRO A 862 7.84 -7.21 -2.55
CA PRO A 862 8.09 -6.58 -3.86
C PRO A 862 6.85 -6.34 -4.74
N TYR A 863 5.74 -7.04 -4.50
CA TYR A 863 4.50 -6.90 -5.27
C TYR A 863 3.73 -5.59 -5.04
N ASN A 864 3.96 -4.88 -3.93
CA ASN A 864 3.23 -3.67 -3.56
C ASN A 864 4.14 -2.71 -2.77
N PRO A 865 5.24 -2.20 -3.36
CA PRO A 865 6.36 -1.63 -2.61
C PRO A 865 5.95 -0.46 -1.71
N LEU A 866 5.31 0.61 -2.17
CA LEU A 866 4.95 1.73 -1.28
C LEU A 866 3.44 1.80 -1.01
N PRO A 867 2.89 1.01 -0.08
CA PRO A 867 1.45 0.98 0.20
C PRO A 867 1.04 2.17 1.08
N ALA A 868 0.17 3.03 0.53
CA ALA A 868 -0.52 4.07 1.27
C ALA A 868 -1.99 4.11 0.82
N PRO A 869 -2.94 4.54 1.67
CA PRO A 869 -4.33 4.72 1.23
C PRO A 869 -4.41 5.76 0.10
N ASP A 870 -5.08 5.44 -1.00
CA ASP A 870 -5.08 6.29 -2.22
C ASP A 870 -5.57 7.72 -1.98
N ILE A 871 -6.52 7.91 -1.06
CA ILE A 871 -7.01 9.24 -0.64
C ILE A 871 -5.92 10.13 -0.02
N VAL A 872 -4.84 9.53 0.49
CA VAL A 872 -3.65 10.21 1.01
C VAL A 872 -2.62 10.43 -0.09
N VAL A 873 -2.39 9.44 -0.97
CA VAL A 873 -1.53 9.58 -2.16
C VAL A 873 -2.02 10.71 -3.06
N ALA A 874 -3.34 10.82 -3.26
CA ALA A 874 -3.98 11.85 -4.07
C ALA A 874 -3.74 13.29 -3.56
N LYS A 875 -3.36 13.48 -2.29
CA LYS A 875 -2.96 14.80 -1.75
C LYS A 875 -1.64 15.30 -2.35
N TYR A 876 -0.85 14.40 -2.94
CA TYR A 876 0.48 14.66 -3.47
C TYR A 876 0.53 14.70 -5.00
N ALA A 877 -0.62 14.80 -5.69
CA ALA A 877 -0.72 14.80 -7.14
C ALA A 877 0.04 15.96 -7.86
N HIS A 878 0.56 16.94 -7.13
CA HIS A 878 1.50 17.96 -7.63
C HIS A 878 2.91 17.43 -7.87
N LEU A 879 3.30 16.31 -7.26
CA LEU A 879 4.58 15.65 -7.48
C LEU A 879 4.49 14.81 -8.76
N GLN A 880 5.39 15.02 -9.72
CA GLN A 880 5.33 14.38 -11.04
C GLN A 880 5.57 12.87 -11.02
N ASP A 881 6.41 12.38 -10.10
CA ASP A 881 6.73 10.96 -9.95
C ASP A 881 5.73 10.27 -9.02
N TYR A 882 5.02 9.25 -9.52
CA TYR A 882 3.99 8.52 -8.77
C TYR A 882 4.56 7.67 -7.63
N THR A 883 5.80 7.18 -7.74
CA THR A 883 6.50 6.48 -6.66
C THR A 883 6.77 7.44 -5.50
N ARG A 884 7.17 8.67 -5.81
CA ARG A 884 7.33 9.79 -4.86
C ARG A 884 5.99 10.24 -4.27
N GLN A 885 4.89 10.24 -5.04
CA GLN A 885 3.53 10.46 -4.50
C GLN A 885 3.17 9.39 -3.46
N ARG A 886 3.41 8.11 -3.75
CA ARG A 886 3.13 7.01 -2.82
C ARG A 886 4.01 7.08 -1.57
N PHE A 887 5.31 7.34 -1.73
CA PHE A 887 6.24 7.62 -0.61
C PHE A 887 5.72 8.75 0.30
N ALA A 888 5.32 9.89 -0.29
CA ALA A 888 4.74 11.01 0.43
C ALA A 888 3.43 10.63 1.14
N GLY A 889 2.61 9.77 0.51
CA GLY A 889 1.40 9.19 1.10
C GLY A 889 1.68 8.38 2.35
N VAL A 890 2.76 7.58 2.39
CA VAL A 890 3.17 6.88 3.62
C VAL A 890 3.74 7.87 4.65
N LEU A 891 4.49 8.90 4.22
CA LEU A 891 5.12 9.87 5.13
C LEU A 891 4.08 10.73 5.86
N HIS A 892 3.00 11.09 5.17
CA HIS A 892 1.82 11.72 5.74
C HIS A 892 1.24 10.91 6.91
N LYS A 893 1.21 9.57 6.79
CA LYS A 893 0.69 8.67 7.82
C LYS A 893 1.65 8.54 9.01
N LEU A 894 2.96 8.65 8.79
CA LEU A 894 3.94 8.76 9.87
C LEU A 894 3.81 10.08 10.64
N ASP A 895 3.68 11.22 9.94
CA ASP A 895 3.45 12.54 10.57
C ASP A 895 2.12 12.59 11.35
N GLU A 896 1.04 12.05 10.77
CA GLU A 896 -0.26 11.92 11.47
C GLU A 896 -0.12 11.08 12.76
N SER A 897 0.71 10.03 12.74
CA SER A 897 1.00 9.23 13.93
C SER A 897 1.69 10.04 15.02
N VAL A 898 2.74 10.79 14.67
CA VAL A 898 3.45 11.68 15.61
C VAL A 898 2.48 12.68 16.24
N GLY A 899 1.60 13.28 15.43
CA GLY A 899 0.56 14.18 15.93
C GLY A 899 -0.44 13.53 16.89
N LYS A 900 -0.94 12.32 16.57
CA LYS A 900 -1.85 11.54 17.43
C LYS A 900 -1.19 11.16 18.76
N VAL A 901 0.08 10.72 18.73
CA VAL A 901 0.83 10.32 19.93
C VAL A 901 1.16 11.52 20.83
N VAL A 902 1.57 12.67 20.26
CA VAL A 902 1.79 13.90 21.04
C VAL A 902 0.47 14.42 21.63
N ALA A 903 -0.63 14.36 20.89
CA ALA A 903 -1.95 14.72 21.40
C ALA A 903 -2.39 13.81 22.57
N ALA A 904 -2.18 12.49 22.48
CA ALA A 904 -2.46 11.56 23.58
C ALA A 904 -1.61 11.88 24.83
N LEU A 905 -0.31 12.13 24.67
CA LEU A 905 0.58 12.55 25.76
C LEU A 905 0.09 13.86 26.42
N GLN A 906 -0.43 14.80 25.64
CA GLN A 906 -0.97 16.07 26.17
C GLN A 906 -2.30 15.86 26.90
N ASN A 907 -3.23 15.13 26.29
CA ASN A 907 -4.55 14.82 26.87
C ASN A 907 -4.44 14.06 28.20
N ARG A 908 -3.40 13.23 28.34
CA ARG A 908 -3.08 12.48 29.57
C ARG A 908 -2.22 13.26 30.57
N GLY A 909 -1.81 14.49 30.27
CA GLY A 909 -0.97 15.30 31.15
C GLY A 909 0.45 14.73 31.36
N LEU A 910 0.93 13.93 30.42
CA LEU A 910 2.28 13.33 30.44
C LEU A 910 3.29 14.20 29.69
N LEU A 911 2.89 14.91 28.64
CA LEU A 911 3.77 15.70 27.77
C LEU A 911 4.61 16.75 28.53
N GLN A 912 4.06 17.27 29.63
CA GLN A 912 4.70 18.20 30.57
C GLN A 912 5.98 17.64 31.22
N ASN A 913 6.11 16.32 31.33
CA ASN A 913 7.31 15.63 31.82
C ASN A 913 7.83 14.58 30.82
N SER A 914 7.57 14.78 29.53
CA SER A 914 8.06 13.90 28.46
C SER A 914 9.44 14.32 27.94
N ILE A 915 10.20 13.33 27.51
CA ILE A 915 11.22 13.45 26.46
C ILE A 915 10.66 12.74 25.24
N VAL A 916 10.56 13.47 24.13
CA VAL A 916 10.14 12.95 22.82
C VAL A 916 11.33 13.04 21.88
N VAL A 917 11.82 11.89 21.42
CA VAL A 917 12.81 11.79 20.34
C VAL A 917 12.06 11.42 19.06
N PHE A 918 12.40 12.04 17.94
CA PHE A 918 12.08 11.52 16.61
C PHE A 918 13.38 11.35 15.83
N THR A 919 13.59 10.17 15.24
CA THR A 919 14.81 9.84 14.48
C THR A 919 14.54 8.78 13.41
N THR A 920 15.48 8.64 12.49
CA THR A 920 15.62 7.54 11.52
C THR A 920 16.63 6.50 12.02
N ASP A 921 16.59 5.25 11.49
CA ASP A 921 17.65 4.26 11.74
C ASP A 921 18.86 4.34 10.77
N ASN A 922 18.69 4.84 9.55
CA ASN A 922 19.76 5.05 8.57
C ASN A 922 19.47 6.28 7.66
N GLY A 923 20.24 6.51 6.58
CA GLY A 923 19.94 7.47 5.50
C GLY A 923 19.11 6.88 4.34
N GLY A 924 18.40 7.71 3.56
CA GLY A 924 17.27 7.37 2.66
C GLY A 924 17.56 6.32 1.57
N PRO A 925 16.62 5.39 1.23
CA PRO A 925 16.68 4.59 0.01
C PRO A 925 16.27 5.45 -1.21
N ALA A 926 17.11 6.41 -1.58
CA ALA A 926 16.79 7.35 -2.64
C ALA A 926 16.96 6.74 -4.04
N ALA A 927 16.32 7.37 -5.03
CA ALA A 927 16.48 7.08 -6.47
C ALA A 927 16.30 5.60 -6.90
N GLY A 928 15.32 4.90 -6.32
CA GLY A 928 14.95 3.53 -6.72
C GLY A 928 15.59 2.42 -5.89
N PHE A 929 16.56 2.74 -5.01
CA PHE A 929 17.12 1.77 -4.07
C PHE A 929 16.01 1.10 -3.24
N ASN A 930 16.05 -0.22 -3.07
CA ASN A 930 14.99 -1.03 -2.45
C ASN A 930 13.56 -0.72 -2.96
N ILE A 931 13.40 -0.36 -4.24
CA ILE A 931 12.11 -0.01 -4.88
C ILE A 931 11.42 1.17 -4.13
N ASN A 932 12.20 2.19 -3.80
CA ASN A 932 11.77 3.32 -2.97
C ASN A 932 12.10 4.69 -3.62
N ALA A 933 11.54 5.77 -3.06
CA ALA A 933 11.61 7.12 -3.61
C ALA A 933 11.91 8.18 -2.53
N ALA A 934 12.78 7.85 -1.55
CA ALA A 934 13.30 8.80 -0.56
C ALA A 934 14.20 9.89 -1.20
N SER A 935 14.55 10.92 -0.43
CA SER A 935 15.49 11.97 -0.87
C SER A 935 16.50 12.34 0.22
N ASN A 936 17.78 12.19 -0.09
CA ASN A 936 18.89 12.57 0.80
C ASN A 936 19.48 13.94 0.46
N TRP A 937 18.90 14.64 -0.52
CA TRP A 937 19.45 15.88 -1.04
C TRP A 937 19.74 16.91 0.08
N PRO A 938 20.91 17.56 0.12
CA PRO A 938 22.00 17.50 -0.85
C PRO A 938 23.16 16.60 -0.39
N LEU A 939 22.92 15.65 0.52
CA LEU A 939 23.92 14.69 0.98
C LEU A 939 24.20 13.63 -0.10
N ARG A 940 25.41 13.07 -0.06
CA ARG A 940 25.88 12.06 -1.00
C ARG A 940 25.42 10.67 -0.58
N GLY A 941 25.06 9.80 -1.53
CA GLY A 941 24.71 8.41 -1.31
C GLY A 941 23.32 8.13 -0.77
N VAL A 942 23.10 6.84 -0.47
CA VAL A 942 21.81 6.26 -0.06
C VAL A 942 22.00 5.26 1.08
N LYS A 943 20.90 4.69 1.57
CA LYS A 943 20.88 3.52 2.47
C LYS A 943 21.96 2.48 2.11
N ASN A 944 22.59 1.88 3.11
CA ASN A 944 23.69 0.91 2.98
C ASN A 944 24.99 1.44 2.33
N THR A 945 25.13 2.75 2.12
CA THR A 945 26.42 3.40 1.75
C THR A 945 27.00 4.18 2.94
N LEU A 946 28.32 4.37 2.97
CA LEU A 946 29.01 5.09 4.07
C LEU A 946 29.14 6.61 3.82
N TRP A 947 28.57 7.11 2.73
CA TRP A 947 28.41 8.54 2.45
C TRP A 947 27.40 9.19 3.41
N GLU A 948 27.43 10.53 3.57
CA GLU A 948 26.58 11.25 4.53
C GLU A 948 25.09 10.94 4.36
N GLY A 949 24.59 10.78 3.13
CA GLY A 949 23.21 10.39 2.82
C GLY A 949 22.83 8.94 3.14
N GLY A 950 23.80 8.11 3.56
CA GLY A 950 23.57 6.78 4.14
C GLY A 950 23.70 6.72 5.65
N VAL A 951 24.51 7.59 6.27
CA VAL A 951 24.87 7.53 7.72
C VAL A 951 24.48 8.76 8.54
N ARG A 952 24.04 9.86 7.94
CA ARG A 952 23.61 11.09 8.64
C ARG A 952 22.09 11.14 8.67
N GLY A 953 21.51 10.97 9.86
CA GLY A 953 20.07 10.77 10.02
C GLY A 953 19.30 12.07 10.29
N ALA A 954 18.10 12.20 9.71
CA ALA A 954 17.14 13.23 10.13
C ALA A 954 16.66 12.93 11.56
N ALA A 955 16.94 13.83 12.51
CA ALA A 955 16.61 13.61 13.93
C ALA A 955 16.34 14.91 14.71
N LEU A 956 15.52 14.79 15.76
CA LEU A 956 15.16 15.87 16.68
C LEU A 956 14.94 15.33 18.11
N ILE A 957 15.04 16.21 19.10
CA ILE A 957 14.61 15.93 20.48
C ILE A 957 13.82 17.10 21.05
N TRP A 958 12.66 16.80 21.63
CA TRP A 958 11.81 17.76 22.33
C TRP A 958 11.62 17.34 23.79
N SER A 959 11.76 18.29 24.72
CA SER A 959 11.35 18.10 26.13
C SER A 959 11.24 19.44 26.85
N PRO A 960 10.27 19.63 27.78
CA PRO A 960 10.22 20.79 28.66
C PRO A 960 11.43 20.91 29.61
N ARG A 961 12.23 19.83 29.74
CA ARG A 961 13.44 19.73 30.56
C ARG A 961 14.73 20.18 29.86
N LEU A 962 14.67 20.53 28.57
CA LEU A 962 15.77 21.19 27.87
C LEU A 962 15.89 22.64 28.36
N VAL A 963 17.10 23.08 28.76
CA VAL A 963 17.31 24.45 29.26
C VAL A 963 17.39 25.46 28.11
N LYS A 964 17.98 25.07 26.98
CA LYS A 964 18.01 25.85 25.73
C LYS A 964 17.36 25.07 24.57
N SER A 965 16.04 25.15 24.47
CA SER A 965 15.24 24.66 23.33
C SER A 965 15.05 25.73 22.24
N GLY A 966 14.56 25.34 21.08
CA GLY A 966 14.31 26.23 19.93
C GLY A 966 15.59 26.61 19.19
N ARG A 967 16.45 25.63 18.90
CA ARG A 967 17.76 25.80 18.23
C ARG A 967 18.11 24.60 17.35
N VAL A 968 18.99 24.83 16.37
CA VAL A 968 19.73 23.74 15.72
C VAL A 968 20.91 23.33 16.60
N ALA A 969 21.13 22.03 16.75
CA ALA A 969 22.22 21.45 17.50
C ALA A 969 23.36 21.00 16.56
N SER A 970 24.54 21.60 16.77
CA SER A 970 25.79 21.26 16.09
C SER A 970 26.66 20.28 16.89
N GLN A 971 26.21 19.89 18.09
CA GLN A 971 26.84 18.84 18.90
C GLN A 971 26.89 17.52 18.11
N LEU A 972 28.09 16.96 17.92
CA LEU A 972 28.28 15.65 17.31
C LEU A 972 27.66 14.56 18.19
N PHE A 973 26.76 13.75 17.61
CA PHE A 973 25.98 12.72 18.32
C PHE A 973 25.83 11.48 17.43
N HIS A 974 26.02 10.29 17.98
CA HIS A 974 25.85 9.01 17.29
C HIS A 974 24.69 8.20 17.89
N MET A 975 24.08 7.28 17.13
CA MET A 975 23.00 6.40 17.57
C MET A 975 23.28 5.68 18.91
N THR A 976 24.54 5.32 19.19
CA THR A 976 24.95 4.71 20.47
C THR A 976 24.79 5.64 21.69
N ASP A 977 24.81 6.96 21.49
CA ASP A 977 24.72 7.96 22.57
C ASP A 977 23.32 8.04 23.18
N TRP A 978 22.28 7.53 22.49
CA TRP A 978 20.91 7.51 23.00
C TRP A 978 20.78 6.73 24.30
N LEU A 979 21.40 5.56 24.44
CA LEU A 979 21.30 4.74 25.65
C LEU A 979 21.81 5.48 26.90
N PRO A 980 23.07 5.94 26.98
CA PRO A 980 23.56 6.69 28.14
C PRO A 980 22.90 8.06 28.31
N THR A 981 22.52 8.74 27.22
CA THR A 981 21.81 10.03 27.29
C THR A 981 20.42 9.88 27.92
N LEU A 982 19.61 8.94 27.45
CA LEU A 982 18.28 8.68 28.01
C LEU A 982 18.37 8.09 29.42
N TYR A 983 19.29 7.16 29.67
CA TYR A 983 19.49 6.59 31.01
C TYR A 983 19.92 7.66 32.03
N SER A 984 20.79 8.59 31.66
CA SER A 984 21.14 9.76 32.49
C SER A 984 19.93 10.69 32.70
N ALA A 985 19.10 10.91 31.68
CA ALA A 985 17.93 11.78 31.78
C ALA A 985 16.84 11.23 32.71
N ALA A 986 16.74 9.89 32.82
CA ALA A 986 15.94 9.15 33.79
C ALA A 986 16.53 9.14 35.22
N GLY A 987 17.72 9.72 35.43
CA GLY A 987 18.42 9.69 36.71
C GLY A 987 19.04 8.33 37.05
N GLY A 988 19.41 7.56 36.03
CA GLY A 988 20.27 6.39 36.15
C GLY A 988 21.74 6.77 36.36
N ASP A 989 22.46 5.91 37.09
CA ASP A 989 23.90 6.06 37.34
C ASP A 989 24.69 5.40 36.20
N LEU A 990 25.43 6.18 35.43
CA LEU A 990 26.19 5.71 34.25
C LEU A 990 27.17 4.57 34.56
N SER A 991 27.64 4.43 35.81
CA SER A 991 28.51 3.31 36.20
C SER A 991 27.81 1.93 36.08
N HIS A 992 26.48 1.88 36.06
CA HIS A 992 25.72 0.66 35.82
C HIS A 992 25.75 0.16 34.37
N LEU A 993 26.16 0.98 33.41
CA LEU A 993 26.12 0.64 31.97
C LEU A 993 27.27 -0.27 31.53
N GLY A 994 28.34 -0.36 32.33
CA GLY A 994 29.53 -1.13 32.01
C GLY A 994 30.38 -0.47 30.93
N ASP A 995 30.96 -1.30 30.06
CA ASP A 995 31.72 -0.86 28.88
C ASP A 995 30.75 -0.67 27.69
N ILE A 996 30.64 0.57 27.19
CA ILE A 996 29.82 0.93 26.03
C ILE A 996 30.50 2.03 25.19
N ASP A 997 30.21 2.05 23.89
CA ASP A 997 30.76 3.02 22.94
C ASP A 997 30.01 4.36 22.91
N GLY A 998 28.81 4.40 23.50
CA GLY A 998 27.96 5.57 23.65
C GLY A 998 28.42 6.52 24.76
N LEU A 999 28.28 7.82 24.51
CA LEU A 999 28.61 8.90 25.44
C LEU A 999 27.33 9.63 25.89
N ASN A 1000 27.27 10.04 27.16
CA ASN A 1000 26.16 10.87 27.63
C ASN A 1000 26.29 12.29 27.08
N ALA A 1001 25.31 12.71 26.28
CA ALA A 1001 25.20 14.05 25.70
C ALA A 1001 24.00 14.84 26.25
N TRP A 1002 23.34 14.38 27.32
CA TRP A 1002 22.17 15.08 27.88
C TRP A 1002 22.49 16.52 28.32
N GLU A 1003 23.65 16.73 28.94
CA GLU A 1003 24.08 18.07 29.36
C GLU A 1003 24.42 18.96 28.16
N SER A 1004 25.16 18.47 27.17
CA SER A 1004 25.55 19.26 25.99
C SER A 1004 24.37 19.61 25.08
N LEU A 1005 23.39 18.71 24.95
CA LEU A 1005 22.12 19.01 24.28
C LEU A 1005 21.27 20.01 25.08
N SER A 1006 21.09 19.81 26.39
CA SER A 1006 20.21 20.65 27.21
C SER A 1006 20.77 22.06 27.46
N GLN A 1007 22.08 22.18 27.71
CA GLN A 1007 22.75 23.44 28.04
C GLN A 1007 23.41 24.13 26.85
N ASP A 1008 23.41 23.53 25.66
CA ASP A 1008 24.18 23.98 24.48
C ASP A 1008 25.65 24.24 24.83
N SER A 1009 26.32 23.17 25.28
CA SER A 1009 27.77 23.11 25.47
C SER A 1009 28.39 22.19 24.41
N PRO A 1010 29.74 22.18 24.23
CA PRO A 1010 30.39 21.29 23.27
C PRO A 1010 30.05 19.81 23.50
N SER A 1011 30.07 18.99 22.44
CA SER A 1011 29.94 17.54 22.61
C SER A 1011 31.21 16.95 23.23
N ASN A 1012 31.02 15.92 24.07
CA ASN A 1012 32.13 15.07 24.53
C ASN A 1012 32.59 14.08 23.44
N ARG A 1013 31.81 13.92 22.36
CA ARG A 1013 32.16 13.08 21.20
C ARG A 1013 32.98 13.90 20.20
N THR A 1014 34.21 13.45 19.95
CA THR A 1014 35.09 13.94 18.86
C THR A 1014 35.19 12.97 17.68
N GLN A 1015 34.70 11.73 17.82
CA GLN A 1015 34.80 10.69 16.78
C GLN A 1015 33.50 9.93 16.56
N VAL A 1016 33.22 9.56 15.31
CA VAL A 1016 32.12 8.66 14.91
C VAL A 1016 32.69 7.59 13.98
N LEU A 1017 32.68 6.35 14.44
CA LEU A 1017 32.88 5.19 13.56
C LEU A 1017 31.55 4.93 12.84
N HIS A 1018 31.53 5.05 11.52
CA HIS A 1018 30.33 4.81 10.71
C HIS A 1018 30.15 3.31 10.45
N ASN A 1019 31.19 2.68 9.91
CA ASN A 1019 31.32 1.21 9.88
C ASN A 1019 32.77 0.77 9.65
N ILE A 1020 33.05 -0.50 9.98
CA ILE A 1020 34.13 -1.30 9.37
C ILE A 1020 33.49 -2.65 9.04
N ASP A 1021 33.55 -3.05 7.77
CA ASP A 1021 33.01 -4.29 7.26
C ASP A 1021 34.11 -5.03 6.48
N ASP A 1022 34.58 -6.16 7.01
CA ASP A 1022 35.63 -6.96 6.37
C ASP A 1022 35.09 -7.90 5.28
N GLU A 1023 33.77 -8.14 5.18
CA GLU A 1023 33.14 -8.97 4.14
C GLU A 1023 32.83 -8.17 2.87
N TYR A 1024 32.29 -6.96 3.00
CA TYR A 1024 32.22 -5.97 1.90
C TYR A 1024 33.54 -5.20 1.71
N GLY A 1025 34.50 -5.36 2.63
CA GLY A 1025 35.80 -4.70 2.56
C GLY A 1025 35.72 -3.17 2.56
N ASN A 1026 34.85 -2.56 3.35
CA ASN A 1026 34.67 -1.10 3.41
C ASN A 1026 34.77 -0.54 4.85
N ALA A 1027 35.15 0.74 4.96
CA ALA A 1027 35.24 1.43 6.25
C ALA A 1027 35.07 2.95 6.11
N ALA A 1028 34.48 3.58 7.12
CA ALA A 1028 34.44 5.03 7.24
C ALA A 1028 34.45 5.51 8.70
N LEU A 1029 35.12 6.62 8.94
CA LEU A 1029 35.36 7.22 10.25
C LEU A 1029 35.37 8.75 10.13
N THR A 1030 34.66 9.43 11.02
CA THR A 1030 34.81 10.87 11.27
C THR A 1030 35.62 11.10 12.54
N VAL A 1031 36.60 12.01 12.48
CA VAL A 1031 37.33 12.56 13.62
C VAL A 1031 37.36 14.08 13.50
N ASP A 1032 36.84 14.77 14.51
CA ASP A 1032 36.56 16.21 14.52
C ASP A 1032 35.82 16.65 13.25
N ASP A 1033 36.39 17.59 12.48
CA ASP A 1033 35.80 18.12 11.25
C ASP A 1033 36.07 17.23 10.00
N TRP A 1034 36.80 16.11 10.14
CA TRP A 1034 37.34 15.31 9.02
C TRP A 1034 36.73 13.92 8.93
N LYS A 1035 36.39 13.47 7.71
CA LYS A 1035 35.87 12.12 7.42
C LYS A 1035 36.74 11.40 6.41
N ILE A 1036 37.06 10.13 6.69
CA ILE A 1036 37.68 9.20 5.74
C ILE A 1036 36.63 8.20 5.23
N VAL A 1037 36.71 7.87 3.93
CA VAL A 1037 35.99 6.75 3.30
C VAL A 1037 37.00 5.87 2.58
N LYS A 1038 36.98 4.56 2.85
CA LYS A 1038 37.98 3.60 2.38
C LYS A 1038 37.32 2.28 1.96
N VAL A 1039 37.87 1.66 0.92
CA VAL A 1039 37.63 0.26 0.52
C VAL A 1039 38.96 -0.50 0.58
N TYR A 1040 38.90 -1.82 0.72
CA TYR A 1040 40.02 -2.75 0.85
C TYR A 1040 40.01 -3.76 -0.33
N PRO A 1041 40.51 -3.39 -1.54
CA PRO A 1041 40.29 -4.18 -2.76
C PRO A 1041 40.84 -5.61 -2.75
N HIS A 1042 41.76 -5.95 -1.84
CA HIS A 1042 42.29 -7.30 -1.68
C HIS A 1042 41.27 -8.28 -1.09
N LEU A 1043 40.42 -7.82 -0.17
CA LEU A 1043 39.35 -8.65 0.42
C LEU A 1043 38.26 -9.03 -0.61
N LEU A 1044 38.17 -8.26 -1.70
CA LEU A 1044 37.29 -8.53 -2.84
C LEU A 1044 37.88 -9.55 -3.84
N GLY A 1045 39.17 -9.88 -3.74
CA GLY A 1045 39.90 -10.63 -4.78
C GLY A 1045 40.10 -12.13 -4.53
N GLU A 1046 40.26 -12.57 -3.28
CA GLU A 1046 40.72 -13.94 -2.96
C GLU A 1046 39.66 -15.05 -3.17
N ARG A 1047 38.44 -14.72 -3.61
CA ARG A 1047 37.33 -15.68 -3.85
C ARG A 1047 37.07 -16.00 -5.34
N VAL A 1048 38.05 -15.79 -6.24
CA VAL A 1048 37.87 -15.95 -7.71
C VAL A 1048 38.72 -17.07 -8.35
N GLU A 1049 39.82 -17.52 -7.72
CA GLU A 1049 40.71 -18.54 -8.32
C GLU A 1049 40.28 -19.98 -7.99
N GLU A 1050 39.37 -20.55 -8.81
CA GLU A 1050 39.49 -21.90 -9.43
C GLU A 1050 38.19 -22.29 -10.18
N LEU A 1051 38.00 -21.74 -11.39
CA LEU A 1051 37.10 -22.32 -12.40
C LEU A 1051 37.84 -22.43 -13.75
N PRO A 1052 37.81 -23.57 -14.45
CA PRO A 1052 38.60 -23.76 -15.67
C PRO A 1052 38.19 -22.82 -16.81
N SER A 1053 39.17 -22.11 -17.38
CA SER A 1053 38.98 -21.21 -18.52
C SER A 1053 38.64 -21.98 -19.81
N VAL A 1054 37.35 -22.10 -20.13
CA VAL A 1054 36.90 -22.56 -21.45
C VAL A 1054 37.00 -21.39 -22.43
N HIS A 1055 37.97 -21.44 -23.35
CA HIS A 1055 38.09 -20.44 -24.41
C HIS A 1055 36.94 -20.56 -25.44
N PRO A 1056 36.44 -19.44 -25.99
CA PRO A 1056 35.42 -19.47 -27.02
C PRO A 1056 36.03 -19.84 -28.39
N THR A 1057 35.80 -21.07 -28.84
CA THR A 1057 35.98 -21.45 -30.25
C THR A 1057 34.68 -21.26 -31.02
N GLU A 1058 34.75 -20.67 -32.20
CA GLU A 1058 33.59 -20.45 -33.08
C GLU A 1058 32.84 -21.77 -33.39
N ILE A 1059 31.55 -21.82 -33.06
CA ILE A 1059 30.61 -22.81 -33.60
C ILE A 1059 29.47 -22.05 -34.28
N ARG A 1060 29.04 -22.56 -35.43
CA ARG A 1060 28.20 -21.84 -36.40
C ARG A 1060 26.75 -21.71 -35.95
N THR A 1061 26.10 -20.66 -36.46
CA THR A 1061 24.66 -20.45 -36.38
C THR A 1061 23.86 -21.48 -37.19
N SER A 1062 23.47 -22.56 -36.53
CA SER A 1062 22.34 -23.42 -36.92
C SER A 1062 21.87 -24.23 -35.70
N ASP A 1063 20.58 -24.58 -35.69
CA ASP A 1063 19.92 -25.48 -34.73
C ASP A 1063 19.79 -25.01 -33.27
N LEU A 1064 18.72 -24.26 -32.97
CA LEU A 1064 17.79 -24.48 -31.83
C LEU A 1064 16.53 -23.60 -32.04
N PRO A 1065 15.30 -24.06 -31.69
CA PRO A 1065 14.06 -23.35 -32.02
C PRO A 1065 13.65 -22.30 -30.98
N VAL A 1066 12.87 -21.31 -31.43
CA VAL A 1066 12.35 -20.22 -30.60
C VAL A 1066 11.28 -20.71 -29.61
N ILE A 1067 11.52 -20.49 -28.31
CA ILE A 1067 10.46 -20.44 -27.30
C ILE A 1067 10.53 -19.06 -26.63
N GLY A 1068 9.53 -18.22 -26.90
CA GLY A 1068 9.37 -16.92 -26.25
C GLY A 1068 8.23 -16.97 -25.23
N SER A 1069 8.56 -16.83 -23.95
CA SER A 1069 7.58 -16.61 -22.87
C SER A 1069 8.27 -15.82 -21.75
N LEU A 1070 7.76 -14.65 -21.41
CA LEU A 1070 8.34 -13.82 -20.35
C LEU A 1070 8.07 -14.44 -18.99
N VAL A 1071 9.12 -14.62 -18.19
CA VAL A 1071 9.05 -14.87 -16.75
C VAL A 1071 9.72 -13.69 -16.06
N TYR A 1072 8.92 -12.81 -15.45
CA TYR A 1072 9.42 -11.73 -14.58
C TYR A 1072 9.68 -12.31 -13.18
N CYS A 1073 10.90 -12.80 -12.92
CA CYS A 1073 11.36 -13.24 -11.59
C CYS A 1073 12.89 -13.16 -11.45
N GLU A 1074 13.45 -11.94 -11.35
CA GLU A 1074 14.80 -11.73 -10.82
C GLU A 1074 14.81 -10.60 -9.78
N SER A 1075 14.58 -10.99 -8.53
CA SER A 1075 15.07 -10.28 -7.33
C SER A 1075 15.33 -11.29 -6.20
N SER A 1076 15.78 -12.50 -6.59
CA SER A 1076 16.06 -13.61 -5.70
C SER A 1076 17.47 -13.50 -5.12
N ALA A 1077 17.56 -13.08 -3.86
CA ALA A 1077 18.77 -13.28 -3.07
C ALA A 1077 18.88 -14.76 -2.69
N LEU A 1078 19.61 -15.56 -3.49
CA LEU A 1078 20.07 -16.91 -3.13
C LEU A 1078 21.23 -17.36 -4.05
N ASP A 1079 22.44 -17.19 -3.51
CA ASP A 1079 23.75 -17.77 -3.87
C ASP A 1079 24.33 -17.74 -5.32
N HIS A 1080 25.63 -17.43 -5.32
CA HIS A 1080 26.65 -17.51 -6.39
C HIS A 1080 26.71 -16.41 -7.47
N ALA A 1081 27.97 -16.13 -7.87
CA ALA A 1081 28.46 -15.19 -8.88
C ALA A 1081 28.34 -13.67 -8.58
N ALA A 1082 29.52 -13.13 -8.20
CA ALA A 1082 30.06 -11.77 -8.32
C ALA A 1082 29.32 -10.63 -9.07
N THR A 1083 29.71 -9.40 -8.69
CA THR A 1083 29.27 -8.07 -9.20
C THR A 1083 27.80 -7.75 -8.91
N GLU A 1084 27.44 -6.62 -8.30
CA GLU A 1084 27.99 -5.26 -8.48
C GLU A 1084 28.26 -4.56 -7.10
N ALA A 1085 29.52 -4.39 -6.65
CA ALA A 1085 29.90 -4.27 -5.22
C ALA A 1085 30.67 -3.02 -4.68
N GLY A 1086 31.39 -2.21 -5.47
CA GLY A 1086 31.63 -0.76 -5.18
C GLY A 1086 32.24 -0.25 -3.86
N THR A 1087 31.67 0.87 -3.31
CA THR A 1087 31.73 1.14 -1.85
C THR A 1087 30.90 0.10 -1.11
N SER A 1088 29.66 -0.08 -1.57
CA SER A 1088 28.83 -1.27 -1.39
C SER A 1088 28.11 -1.71 -2.69
N TYR A 1089 28.08 -0.86 -3.73
CA TYR A 1089 27.51 -1.14 -5.06
C TYR A 1089 28.33 -0.45 -6.17
N GLN A 1090 28.58 -1.07 -7.33
CA GLN A 1090 29.78 -0.86 -8.18
C GLN A 1090 30.01 0.56 -8.76
N GLY A 1091 30.40 1.53 -7.91
CA GLY A 1091 30.32 2.97 -8.19
C GLY A 1091 28.87 3.50 -8.23
N GLN A 1092 27.90 2.59 -8.35
CA GLN A 1092 26.48 2.83 -8.17
C GLN A 1092 26.23 3.34 -6.75
N TRP A 1093 25.30 4.28 -6.61
CA TRP A 1093 24.97 4.93 -5.35
C TRP A 1093 26.09 5.78 -4.71
N ASP A 1094 27.21 6.04 -5.39
CA ASP A 1094 28.25 6.99 -4.96
C ASP A 1094 27.98 8.46 -5.38
N SER A 1095 26.76 8.82 -5.83
CA SER A 1095 26.37 10.18 -6.26
C SER A 1095 25.35 10.86 -5.32
N TRP A 1096 24.74 11.98 -5.71
CA TRP A 1096 23.70 12.68 -4.92
C TRP A 1096 22.30 12.31 -5.43
N TYR A 1097 21.37 11.97 -4.53
CA TYR A 1097 20.11 11.31 -4.91
C TYR A 1097 18.84 11.86 -4.26
N GLY A 1098 17.76 11.78 -5.03
CA GLY A 1098 16.45 12.30 -4.71
C GLY A 1098 16.27 13.78 -5.10
N PRO A 1099 15.02 14.23 -5.29
CA PRO A 1099 14.74 15.60 -5.71
C PRO A 1099 15.05 16.63 -4.61
N SER A 1100 15.48 17.82 -5.02
CA SER A 1100 15.82 18.95 -4.14
C SER A 1100 14.62 19.54 -3.39
N GLY A 1101 13.42 19.45 -3.98
CA GLY A 1101 12.20 20.04 -3.43
C GLY A 1101 12.18 21.57 -3.35
N ARG A 1102 13.12 22.24 -4.03
CA ARG A 1102 13.34 23.70 -4.02
C ARG A 1102 13.10 24.35 -5.38
N GLU A 1103 13.19 23.56 -6.45
CA GLU A 1103 12.86 23.97 -7.82
C GLU A 1103 11.34 24.01 -8.02
N ASN A 1104 10.85 24.98 -8.81
CA ASN A 1104 9.44 25.35 -8.96
C ASN A 1104 8.77 25.81 -7.65
N SER A 1105 9.04 27.04 -7.26
CA SER A 1105 8.58 27.72 -6.03
C SER A 1105 7.07 28.09 -6.01
N SER A 1106 6.21 27.32 -6.66
CA SER A 1106 4.74 27.50 -6.61
C SER A 1106 4.12 27.06 -5.28
N HIS A 1107 4.87 26.39 -4.41
CA HIS A 1107 4.45 25.96 -3.07
C HIS A 1107 5.39 26.57 -2.03
N SER A 1108 4.85 27.50 -1.25
CA SER A 1108 5.52 28.09 -0.09
C SER A 1108 5.41 27.16 1.12
N TYR A 1109 6.35 27.26 2.07
CA TYR A 1109 6.28 26.50 3.31
C TYR A 1109 5.19 27.07 4.23
N ASP A 1110 4.26 26.20 4.64
CA ASP A 1110 3.06 26.59 5.38
C ASP A 1110 3.27 26.49 6.90
N ILE A 1111 3.46 27.65 7.53
CA ILE A 1111 3.66 27.78 8.98
C ILE A 1111 2.35 27.52 9.75
N ASP A 1112 1.20 27.85 9.17
CA ASP A 1112 -0.10 27.71 9.82
C ASP A 1112 -0.52 26.23 9.89
N GLN A 1113 -0.07 25.39 8.94
CA GLN A 1113 -0.13 23.93 9.07
C GLN A 1113 0.71 23.43 10.26
N VAL A 1114 1.94 23.94 10.46
CA VAL A 1114 2.81 23.53 11.58
C VAL A 1114 2.20 23.90 12.93
N LEU A 1115 1.75 25.16 13.09
CA LEU A 1115 1.14 25.65 14.32
C LEU A 1115 -0.25 25.05 14.57
N GLY A 1116 -1.03 24.88 13.50
CA GLY A 1116 -2.37 24.29 13.53
C GLY A 1116 -2.38 22.77 13.67
N SER A 1117 -1.24 22.09 13.56
CA SER A 1117 -1.09 20.63 13.69
C SER A 1117 -1.50 20.09 15.08
N MET A 1118 -1.66 18.78 15.22
CA MET A 1118 -1.98 18.17 16.52
C MET A 1118 -0.84 18.42 17.53
N THR A 1119 0.41 18.27 17.10
CA THR A 1119 1.60 18.69 17.87
C THR A 1119 1.57 20.19 18.17
N GLY A 1120 1.40 21.05 17.16
CA GLY A 1120 1.47 22.50 17.29
C GLY A 1120 0.46 23.04 18.31
N ARG A 1121 -0.78 22.55 18.28
CA ARG A 1121 -1.83 22.87 19.26
C ARG A 1121 -1.47 22.36 20.67
N ALA A 1122 -0.95 21.13 20.79
CA ALA A 1122 -0.52 20.58 22.07
C ALA A 1122 0.62 21.42 22.70
N LEU A 1123 1.66 21.75 21.93
CA LEU A 1123 2.78 22.59 22.37
C LEU A 1123 2.36 24.03 22.69
N THR A 1124 1.39 24.58 21.95
CA THR A 1124 0.81 25.91 22.24
C THR A 1124 0.09 25.92 23.59
N SER A 1125 -0.65 24.85 23.91
CA SER A 1125 -1.32 24.71 25.21
C SER A 1125 -0.35 24.58 26.40
N LEU A 1126 0.91 24.21 26.15
CA LEU A 1126 2.01 24.23 27.14
C LEU A 1126 2.81 25.54 27.15
N HIS A 1127 2.50 26.47 26.26
CA HIS A 1127 3.28 27.68 25.98
C HIS A 1127 4.75 27.34 25.60
N ARG A 1128 4.92 26.27 24.82
CA ARG A 1128 6.22 25.75 24.34
C ARG A 1128 6.33 25.66 22.81
N ALA A 1129 5.31 26.06 22.05
CA ALA A 1129 5.40 26.15 20.59
C ALA A 1129 6.35 27.28 20.15
N ALA A 1130 7.12 27.04 19.10
CA ALA A 1130 7.94 28.06 18.45
C ALA A 1130 7.08 29.14 17.75
N THR A 1131 7.54 30.38 17.71
CA THR A 1131 6.90 31.47 16.95
C THR A 1131 7.16 31.35 15.44
N PRO A 1132 6.33 31.93 14.55
CA PRO A 1132 6.58 31.94 13.10
C PRO A 1132 7.99 32.41 12.69
N ALA A 1133 8.53 33.43 13.38
CA ALA A 1133 9.86 33.94 13.13
C ALA A 1133 10.97 32.93 13.52
N GLN A 1134 10.79 32.20 14.62
CA GLN A 1134 11.69 31.10 15.01
C GLN A 1134 11.59 29.93 14.04
N ILE A 1135 10.37 29.55 13.62
CA ILE A 1135 10.13 28.48 12.63
C ILE A 1135 10.92 28.74 11.35
N LEU A 1136 10.82 29.95 10.77
CA LEU A 1136 11.57 30.32 9.58
C LEU A 1136 13.08 30.38 9.82
N ALA A 1137 13.54 30.99 10.91
CA ALA A 1137 14.97 31.10 11.22
C ALA A 1137 15.63 29.73 11.44
N LEU A 1138 14.95 28.82 12.14
CA LEU A 1138 15.42 27.47 12.42
C LEU A 1138 15.38 26.58 11.18
N ARG A 1139 14.36 26.73 10.31
CA ARG A 1139 14.32 26.08 8.99
C ARG A 1139 15.57 26.40 8.18
N THR A 1140 15.89 27.69 8.03
CA THR A 1140 17.09 28.13 7.29
C THR A 1140 18.40 27.75 7.99
N GLN A 1141 18.43 27.70 9.32
CA GLN A 1141 19.61 27.23 10.06
C GLN A 1141 19.83 25.71 9.98
N ALA A 1142 18.76 24.93 9.84
CA ALA A 1142 18.79 23.46 9.77
C ALA A 1142 19.05 22.94 8.34
N GLU A 1143 18.97 23.81 7.34
CA GLU A 1143 19.25 23.50 5.95
C GLU A 1143 20.74 23.27 5.72
N VAL A 1144 21.08 22.22 4.96
CA VAL A 1144 22.45 21.95 4.53
C VAL A 1144 22.68 22.57 3.16
N HIS A 1145 23.71 23.41 3.04
CA HIS A 1145 24.13 24.00 1.78
C HIS A 1145 25.51 23.45 1.39
N CYS A 1146 25.67 23.00 0.14
CA CYS A 1146 26.96 22.66 -0.43
C CYS A 1146 27.43 23.85 -1.28
N ASP A 1147 28.36 24.64 -0.75
CA ASP A 1147 28.76 25.93 -1.34
C ASP A 1147 29.38 25.79 -2.75
N PRO A 1148 28.83 26.46 -3.79
CA PRO A 1148 29.43 26.49 -5.12
C PRO A 1148 30.69 27.38 -5.21
N GLU A 1149 30.76 28.50 -4.50
CA GLU A 1149 31.83 29.50 -4.68
C GLU A 1149 33.18 29.00 -4.12
N VAL A 1150 33.13 28.19 -3.05
CA VAL A 1150 34.28 27.44 -2.52
C VAL A 1150 34.83 26.41 -3.53
N SER A 1151 34.03 26.00 -4.51
CA SER A 1151 34.46 25.09 -5.60
C SER A 1151 35.22 25.80 -6.72
N GLU A 1152 35.17 27.13 -6.84
CA GLU A 1152 35.83 27.87 -7.92
C GLU A 1152 37.05 28.69 -7.45
N MET A 1153 37.06 29.21 -6.22
CA MET A 1153 38.10 30.18 -5.81
C MET A 1153 39.38 29.60 -5.16
N ILE A 1154 39.44 28.32 -4.76
CA ILE A 1154 40.63 27.76 -4.07
C ILE A 1154 40.97 26.34 -4.56
N SER A 1155 41.93 26.28 -5.50
CA SER A 1155 42.76 25.17 -6.06
C SER A 1155 42.73 23.76 -5.43
N PRO A 1156 43.04 22.67 -6.19
CA PRO A 1156 43.46 22.59 -7.60
C PRO A 1156 42.33 21.92 -8.45
N PRO A 1157 42.53 21.15 -9.56
CA PRO A 1157 41.37 20.59 -10.26
C PRO A 1157 40.65 19.54 -9.40
N HIS A 1158 39.33 19.46 -9.57
CA HIS A 1158 38.42 18.65 -8.75
C HIS A 1158 38.72 17.14 -8.85
N GLN A 1159 39.66 16.65 -8.03
CA GLN A 1159 40.01 15.23 -8.01
C GLN A 1159 38.79 14.39 -7.60
N PRO A 1160 38.28 13.49 -8.46
CA PRO A 1160 37.16 12.65 -8.10
C PRO A 1160 37.58 11.71 -6.95
N CYS A 1161 36.72 11.60 -5.94
CA CYS A 1161 36.87 10.51 -4.98
C CYS A 1161 36.45 9.20 -5.64
N LYS A 1162 37.36 8.23 -5.67
CA LYS A 1162 37.14 6.86 -6.12
C LYS A 1162 37.70 5.91 -5.04
N PRO A 1163 36.88 5.50 -4.04
CA PRO A 1163 37.39 4.80 -2.87
C PRO A 1163 37.91 3.38 -3.16
N LEU A 1164 37.53 2.80 -4.31
CA LEU A 1164 38.11 1.58 -4.89
C LEU A 1164 39.57 1.74 -5.38
N GLU A 1165 39.98 2.95 -5.77
CA GLU A 1165 41.35 3.25 -6.23
C GLU A 1165 42.23 3.74 -5.08
N ALA A 1166 41.71 4.62 -4.21
CA ALA A 1166 42.42 5.12 -3.03
C ALA A 1166 41.46 5.71 -1.98
N SER A 1167 41.86 5.64 -0.70
CA SER A 1167 41.17 6.26 0.43
C SER A 1167 40.87 7.75 0.19
N CYS A 1168 39.63 8.17 0.41
CA CYS A 1168 39.19 9.56 0.26
C CYS A 1168 39.10 10.28 1.60
N LEU A 1169 39.34 11.59 1.59
CA LEU A 1169 39.27 12.46 2.77
C LEU A 1169 38.39 13.68 2.47
N PHE A 1170 37.50 14.03 3.40
CA PHE A 1170 36.62 15.19 3.31
C PHE A 1170 36.66 16.00 4.61
N ASN A 1171 36.35 17.29 4.53
CA ASN A 1171 36.08 18.11 5.72
C ASN A 1171 34.58 18.39 5.80
N ILE A 1172 33.85 17.56 6.56
CA ILE A 1172 32.37 17.49 6.57
C ILE A 1172 31.66 18.73 7.12
N LYS A 1173 32.43 19.72 7.60
CA LYS A 1173 31.92 20.99 8.14
C LYS A 1173 31.88 22.11 7.11
N VAL A 1174 32.76 22.06 6.12
CA VAL A 1174 32.76 22.99 4.96
C VAL A 1174 32.27 22.31 3.68
N ASP A 1175 32.40 20.98 3.60
CA ASP A 1175 31.84 20.12 2.56
C ASP A 1175 31.02 18.98 3.21
N PRO A 1176 29.84 19.27 3.80
CA PRO A 1176 28.92 18.26 4.32
C PRO A 1176 28.30 17.36 3.24
N CYS A 1177 28.72 17.53 1.98
CA CYS A 1177 28.17 16.86 0.81
C CYS A 1177 29.20 15.98 0.09
N GLU A 1178 30.42 15.86 0.62
CA GLU A 1178 31.50 14.97 0.14
C GLU A 1178 31.82 15.13 -1.36
N LYS A 1179 31.83 16.37 -1.84
CA LYS A 1179 32.19 16.74 -3.22
C LYS A 1179 33.70 16.76 -3.41
N ARG A 1180 34.43 17.42 -2.51
CA ARG A 1180 35.84 17.78 -2.64
C ARG A 1180 36.74 16.78 -1.92
N ASN A 1181 37.33 15.84 -2.67
CA ASN A 1181 38.37 14.97 -2.12
C ASN A 1181 39.63 15.76 -1.75
N LEU A 1182 40.03 15.71 -0.49
CA LEU A 1182 41.17 16.42 0.10
C LEU A 1182 42.37 15.51 0.39
N ALA A 1183 42.28 14.21 0.07
CA ALA A 1183 43.30 13.19 0.40
C ALA A 1183 44.72 13.54 -0.08
N SER A 1184 44.84 14.07 -1.31
CA SER A 1184 46.10 14.51 -1.91
C SER A 1184 46.64 15.83 -1.34
N SER A 1185 45.78 16.65 -0.75
CA SER A 1185 46.14 17.97 -0.17
C SER A 1185 46.51 17.89 1.32
N TYR A 1186 45.99 16.89 2.05
CA TYR A 1186 46.21 16.70 3.49
C TYR A 1186 46.64 15.26 3.82
N PRO A 1187 47.76 14.75 3.23
CA PRO A 1187 48.17 13.34 3.37
C PRO A 1187 48.51 12.92 4.80
N ASP A 1188 48.92 13.85 5.66
CA ASP A 1188 49.19 13.56 7.07
C ASP A 1188 47.90 13.36 7.89
N ILE A 1189 46.82 14.09 7.55
CA ILE A 1189 45.49 13.90 8.15
C ILE A 1189 44.92 12.56 7.68
N LEU A 1190 45.00 12.27 6.37
CA LEU A 1190 44.60 10.97 5.82
C LEU A 1190 45.29 9.82 6.56
N ARG A 1191 46.63 9.88 6.68
CA ARG A 1191 47.43 8.84 7.36
C ARG A 1191 47.04 8.68 8.83
N HIS A 1192 46.70 9.77 9.53
CA HIS A 1192 46.23 9.71 10.92
C HIS A 1192 44.86 9.02 11.04
N LEU A 1193 43.91 9.33 10.15
CA LEU A 1193 42.60 8.67 10.12
C LEU A 1193 42.71 7.19 9.71
N GLU A 1194 43.61 6.84 8.78
CA GLU A 1194 43.89 5.44 8.43
C GLU A 1194 44.54 4.65 9.58
N GLN A 1195 45.46 5.26 10.32
CA GLN A 1195 46.05 4.65 11.54
C GLN A 1195 44.98 4.47 12.64
N THR A 1196 44.05 5.41 12.77
CA THR A 1196 42.94 5.33 13.73
C THR A 1196 41.96 4.21 13.33
N LEU A 1197 41.56 4.11 12.06
CA LEU A 1197 40.79 2.97 11.53
C LEU A 1197 41.50 1.63 11.78
N SER A 1198 42.79 1.54 11.45
CA SER A 1198 43.59 0.32 11.66
C SER A 1198 43.64 -0.07 13.14
N LYS A 1199 43.79 0.89 14.05
CA LYS A 1199 43.75 0.64 15.49
C LYS A 1199 42.37 0.13 15.94
N ILE A 1200 41.29 0.75 15.47
CA ILE A 1200 39.91 0.29 15.76
C ILE A 1200 39.69 -1.12 15.22
N ASN A 1201 40.20 -1.46 14.03
CA ASN A 1201 39.99 -2.79 13.45
C ASN A 1201 40.61 -3.92 14.31
N THR A 1202 41.67 -3.64 15.08
CA THR A 1202 42.22 -4.63 16.06
C THR A 1202 41.26 -4.99 17.21
N THR A 1203 40.12 -4.31 17.32
CA THR A 1203 39.08 -4.54 18.34
C THR A 1203 37.71 -4.90 17.75
N VAL A 1204 37.58 -5.04 16.43
CA VAL A 1204 36.33 -5.44 15.76
C VAL A 1204 36.07 -6.92 16.00
N VAL A 1205 34.82 -7.25 16.36
CA VAL A 1205 34.30 -8.62 16.39
C VAL A 1205 33.85 -8.94 14.95
N PRO A 1206 34.35 -10.02 14.31
CA PRO A 1206 33.96 -10.36 12.93
C PRO A 1206 32.44 -10.50 12.75
N PRO A 1207 31.91 -10.29 11.52
CA PRO A 1207 30.49 -10.48 11.22
C PRO A 1207 30.00 -11.87 11.64
N SER A 1208 28.87 -11.92 12.35
CA SER A 1208 28.35 -13.16 12.95
C SER A 1208 27.33 -13.89 12.08
N ASN A 1209 27.30 -13.62 10.78
CA ASN A 1209 26.30 -14.11 9.83
C ASN A 1209 26.25 -15.64 9.71
N LEU A 1210 25.06 -16.18 9.51
CA LEU A 1210 24.79 -17.62 9.34
C LEU A 1210 23.92 -17.85 8.10
N ALA A 1211 23.99 -19.05 7.53
CA ALA A 1211 23.06 -19.48 6.48
C ALA A 1211 21.62 -19.56 7.00
N LEU A 1212 20.65 -19.36 6.12
CA LEU A 1212 19.22 -19.48 6.44
C LEU A 1212 18.85 -20.92 6.79
N ASP A 1213 18.06 -21.12 7.84
CA ASP A 1213 17.62 -22.43 8.30
C ASP A 1213 16.23 -22.77 7.73
N ALA A 1214 16.13 -23.84 6.96
CA ALA A 1214 14.87 -24.27 6.34
C ALA A 1214 13.75 -24.61 7.36
N ARG A 1215 14.09 -24.83 8.64
CA ARG A 1215 13.08 -24.95 9.72
C ARG A 1215 12.31 -23.66 9.96
N ALA A 1216 12.79 -22.52 9.48
CA ALA A 1216 12.14 -21.23 9.62
C ALA A 1216 11.00 -21.00 8.63
N ASP A 1217 10.86 -21.85 7.60
CA ASP A 1217 9.85 -21.70 6.56
C ASP A 1217 8.44 -21.56 7.17
N PRO A 1218 7.75 -20.42 6.99
CA PRO A 1218 6.40 -20.22 7.51
C PRO A 1218 5.38 -21.28 7.09
N ASN A 1219 5.61 -21.98 5.97
CA ASN A 1219 4.76 -23.10 5.55
C ASN A 1219 4.72 -24.26 6.57
N LEU A 1220 5.72 -24.36 7.46
CA LEU A 1220 5.77 -25.34 8.55
C LEU A 1220 5.05 -24.86 9.83
N TRP A 1221 4.51 -23.63 9.83
CA TRP A 1221 4.05 -22.91 11.03
C TRP A 1221 2.76 -22.12 10.77
N ASP A 1222 1.75 -22.76 10.16
CA ASP A 1222 0.45 -22.16 9.80
C ASP A 1222 0.57 -20.85 8.97
N HIS A 1223 1.56 -20.80 8.06
CA HIS A 1223 1.94 -19.61 7.29
C HIS A 1223 2.28 -18.38 8.16
N THR A 1224 2.85 -18.60 9.34
CA THR A 1224 3.43 -17.55 10.19
C THR A 1224 4.95 -17.70 10.28
N TRP A 1225 5.68 -16.60 10.38
CA TRP A 1225 7.06 -16.66 10.87
C TRP A 1225 7.06 -17.19 12.32
N THR A 1226 8.15 -17.73 12.85
CA THR A 1226 8.16 -18.15 14.26
C THR A 1226 9.55 -18.32 14.87
N ASN A 1227 9.61 -18.48 16.19
CA ASN A 1227 10.82 -18.84 16.94
C ASN A 1227 11.19 -20.33 16.78
N PHE A 1228 11.44 -20.75 15.52
CA PHE A 1228 11.66 -22.13 15.07
C PHE A 1228 12.77 -22.89 15.81
N GLY A 1229 13.75 -22.17 16.38
CA GLY A 1229 14.86 -22.69 17.16
C GLY A 1229 14.50 -23.17 18.57
N ASP A 1230 13.31 -22.87 19.09
CA ASP A 1230 12.75 -23.53 20.30
C ASP A 1230 12.20 -24.94 19.99
N HIS A 1231 11.90 -25.22 18.72
CA HIS A 1231 11.24 -26.46 18.29
C HIS A 1231 12.27 -27.52 17.86
N ARG A 1232 12.14 -28.72 18.42
CA ARG A 1232 12.97 -29.88 18.03
C ARG A 1232 12.33 -30.61 16.87
N ILE A 1233 13.10 -30.90 15.82
CA ILE A 1233 12.70 -31.89 14.83
C ILE A 1233 12.54 -33.24 15.55
N LEU A 1234 11.31 -33.75 15.60
CA LEU A 1234 11.08 -35.18 15.80
C LEU A 1234 11.34 -35.85 14.45
N SER A 1235 12.36 -36.70 14.41
CA SER A 1235 12.83 -37.34 13.17
C SER A 1235 11.70 -38.13 12.49
N ASN A 1236 11.54 -37.92 11.19
CA ASN A 1236 10.68 -38.70 10.28
C ASN A 1236 9.15 -38.54 10.47
N THR A 1237 8.68 -37.32 10.68
CA THR A 1237 7.31 -36.94 10.27
C THR A 1237 7.31 -35.56 9.62
N LEU A 1238 7.06 -35.54 8.30
CA LEU A 1238 6.34 -34.44 7.66
C LEU A 1238 4.89 -34.50 8.17
N ILE A 1239 4.36 -33.35 8.58
CA ILE A 1239 2.93 -33.06 8.80
C ILE A 1239 2.72 -31.67 8.21
#